data_AF-A0A7R9LM63-F1
#
_entry.id   AF-A0A7R9LM63-F1
#
_cell.length_a   1.000
_cell.length_b   1.000
_cell.length_c   1.000
_cell.angle_alpha   90.00
_cell.angle_beta   90.00
_cell.angle_gamma   90.00
#
_symmetry.space_group_name_H-M   'P 1'
#
loop_
_entity.id
_entity.type
_entity.pdbx_description
1 polymer ?
#
loop_
_entity_poly.entity_id
_entity_poly.type
_entity_poly.pdbx_seq_one_letter_code
_entity_poly.pdbx_strand_id
1 'polypeptide(L)'
;MAHQMKIRAFPVSNKLDTSMDDKYVQSLLAVVMAAIESTMIKQFTGSCEEVYRSAYSLVLHNRGELLYNELRDALTRHVVNRVSRKVATVSDNDLVATVTQLWADYDISVLMVRDMLMYMERVYITQNNVPGVRTLGANLFRDHVIPNDTIARRLTESLLEMVGRERAGEPIDRSVVRASCHMLTQLGVDSRAVYEELFERPFLRRSAEYYRLESRSLLAQNDASVYVKRVEEVYDNIRDGVKNRFTCYSCEMVIGLTKLSVYSVTELNYLMAGICESFRIEDRRVCGGLSDLFSNEIYYIIRHTNLSRSEVCATLIGAQCLSDPCAKRLEWEVNLTDSNHTSINTESTEYSYNTYDNNISKSVGNAKVLHLSDLHIDPYYTTGADSDCGEPLCCRPTSAKGKGRAGFWGDYNACDSPKYTIEKLMAYINTTIADDYEYIIWTGDITAHDVWNTTRETIVNGSRSLTSLITKYISNGKLVFPVVGNHEGLPVNQFPPPEIQGPLSNAWLYRELLAQWSQWIPNGYHQTFLRYGYYANNVSKLLKVVVLNTNACARINFWLMLNPNDPGGQLQWLVRELLESQRSGQSVHIIGHIPPDNTQCISQWVHNYLQIVDKYSQTIKGQFFGHTHFDEFRVLYSPSNQSVPISVAYLAPSVTPYESVNPAFRLYSIDSAGTILDHQNYYLNLTDANLHPDNLTPQYIIGYTAKQAYNMSSLAPADWHQLYDSMKSDDQLFESYYNHYHRYSDAFPKECTADLKTQILNAIPIYNPIVCKKPNDSMFTYF
;
A
#
# COMPACT_ATOMS: atom_id res chain seq x y z
N MET A 1 -9.26 -17.63 21.42
CA MET A 1 -10.34 -17.56 22.44
C MET A 1 -10.28 -16.21 23.16
N ALA A 2 -10.78 -15.14 22.53
CA ALA A 2 -10.96 -13.87 23.21
C ALA A 2 -12.32 -13.86 23.90
N HIS A 3 -12.35 -14.12 25.21
CA HIS A 3 -13.52 -13.79 26.03
C HIS A 3 -13.53 -12.28 26.21
N GLN A 4 -14.21 -11.57 25.31
CA GLN A 4 -14.59 -10.18 25.58
C GLN A 4 -15.54 -10.23 26.77
N MET A 5 -15.06 -9.81 27.93
CA MET A 5 -15.80 -9.86 29.19
C MET A 5 -16.97 -8.87 29.11
N LYS A 6 -18.15 -9.34 28.68
CA LYS A 6 -19.40 -8.56 28.68
C LYS A 6 -19.88 -8.40 30.12
N ILE A 7 -19.40 -7.37 30.81
CA ILE A 7 -19.92 -6.98 32.13
C ILE A 7 -21.24 -6.23 31.91
N ARG A 8 -22.36 -6.81 32.36
CA ARG A 8 -23.66 -6.13 32.38
C ARG A 8 -23.59 -4.92 33.32
N ALA A 9 -24.15 -3.79 32.92
CA ALA A 9 -24.39 -2.67 33.81
C ALA A 9 -25.37 -3.11 34.91
N PHE A 10 -24.98 -2.96 36.18
CA PHE A 10 -25.85 -3.25 37.31
C PHE A 10 -26.31 -1.94 37.98
N PRO A 11 -27.55 -1.93 38.52
CA PRO A 11 -28.15 -0.73 39.05
C PRO A 11 -27.41 -0.28 40.31
N VAL A 12 -27.15 1.02 40.38
CA VAL A 12 -26.68 1.69 41.59
C VAL A 12 -27.78 1.56 42.65
N SER A 13 -27.62 0.60 43.56
CA SER A 13 -28.47 0.45 44.73
C SER A 13 -28.16 1.59 45.69
N ASN A 14 -29.06 2.57 45.74
CA ASN A 14 -29.12 3.61 46.78
C ASN A 14 -29.39 2.96 48.15
N LYS A 15 -28.34 2.50 48.82
CA LYS A 15 -28.25 2.30 50.27
C LYS A 15 -26.77 2.14 50.65
N LEU A 16 -26.11 3.27 50.91
CA LEU A 16 -24.81 3.31 51.57
C LEU A 16 -25.01 2.92 53.03
N ASP A 17 -24.57 1.73 53.40
CA ASP A 17 -24.29 1.38 54.79
C ASP A 17 -22.79 1.61 55.04
N THR A 18 -22.48 2.50 55.99
CA THR A 18 -21.20 3.22 56.09
C THR A 18 -20.17 2.57 57.03
N SER A 19 -20.08 1.24 57.08
CA SER A 19 -18.86 0.57 57.57
C SER A 19 -18.80 -0.89 57.14
N MET A 20 -17.85 -1.24 56.26
CA MET A 20 -17.45 -2.64 56.12
C MET A 20 -16.68 -3.05 57.39
N ASP A 21 -17.12 -4.12 58.05
CA ASP A 21 -16.35 -4.77 59.12
C ASP A 21 -15.00 -5.26 58.57
N ASP A 22 -13.93 -5.15 59.35
CA ASP A 22 -12.56 -5.47 58.93
C ASP A 22 -12.44 -6.94 58.48
N LYS A 23 -13.23 -7.84 59.07
CA LYS A 23 -13.30 -9.24 58.63
C LYS A 23 -13.80 -9.38 57.19
N TYR A 24 -14.74 -8.56 56.77
CA TYR A 24 -15.28 -8.58 55.41
C TYR A 24 -14.27 -8.02 54.40
N VAL A 25 -13.59 -6.92 54.74
CA VAL A 25 -12.48 -6.36 53.95
C VAL A 25 -11.39 -7.42 53.73
N GLN A 26 -10.98 -8.10 54.79
CA GLN A 26 -9.96 -9.15 54.72
C GLN A 26 -10.42 -10.34 53.86
N SER A 27 -11.70 -10.71 53.91
CA SER A 27 -12.24 -11.79 53.07
C SER A 27 -12.19 -11.45 51.58
N LEU A 28 -12.54 -10.22 51.20
CA LEU A 28 -12.50 -9.77 49.80
C LEU A 28 -11.05 -9.63 49.31
N LEU A 29 -10.17 -9.09 50.15
CA LEU A 29 -8.75 -8.98 49.84
C LEU A 29 -8.12 -10.36 49.62
N ALA A 30 -8.44 -11.36 50.46
CA ALA A 30 -7.96 -12.72 50.30
C ALA A 30 -8.35 -13.34 48.95
N VAL A 31 -9.59 -13.11 48.48
CA VAL A 31 -10.05 -13.58 47.15
C VAL A 31 -9.22 -12.95 46.04
N VAL A 32 -9.01 -11.64 46.09
CA VAL A 32 -8.26 -10.92 45.05
C VAL A 32 -6.79 -11.31 45.06
N MET A 33 -6.16 -11.41 46.24
CA MET A 33 -4.75 -11.76 46.35
C MET A 33 -4.47 -13.21 45.95
N ALA A 34 -5.35 -14.16 46.31
CA ALA A 34 -5.23 -15.55 45.85
C ALA A 34 -5.34 -15.65 44.32
N ALA A 35 -6.21 -14.86 43.70
CA ALA A 35 -6.34 -14.79 42.25
C ALA A 35 -5.09 -14.20 41.58
N ILE A 36 -4.53 -13.12 42.12
CA ILE A 36 -3.28 -12.53 41.63
C ILE A 36 -2.14 -13.54 41.73
N GLU A 37 -1.91 -14.13 42.91
CA GLU A 37 -0.81 -15.06 43.13
C GLU A 37 -0.90 -16.30 42.23
N SER A 38 -2.11 -16.86 42.05
CA SER A 38 -2.35 -17.99 41.15
C SER A 38 -2.23 -17.61 39.67
N THR A 39 -2.62 -16.39 39.28
CA THR A 39 -2.42 -15.87 37.91
C THR A 39 -0.93 -15.75 37.59
N MET A 40 -0.14 -15.23 38.53
CA MET A 40 1.31 -15.06 38.34
C MET A 40 2.05 -16.40 38.17
N ILE A 41 1.51 -17.51 38.67
CA ILE A 41 2.06 -18.86 38.44
C ILE A 41 1.30 -19.64 37.36
N LYS A 42 0.42 -18.97 36.60
CA LYS A 42 -0.40 -19.54 35.52
C LYS A 42 -1.30 -20.70 35.95
N GLN A 43 -1.82 -20.65 37.18
CA GLN A 43 -2.72 -21.66 37.76
C GLN A 43 -4.10 -21.11 38.10
N PHE A 44 -4.43 -19.88 37.70
CA PHE A 44 -5.74 -19.30 37.96
C PHE A 44 -6.82 -20.01 37.13
N THR A 45 -7.76 -20.63 37.82
CA THR A 45 -8.94 -21.30 37.24
C THR A 45 -10.27 -20.73 37.78
N GLY A 46 -10.18 -19.66 38.59
CA GLY A 46 -11.33 -19.00 39.21
C GLY A 46 -12.10 -18.08 38.26
N SER A 47 -13.18 -17.48 38.76
CA SER A 47 -13.99 -16.53 37.99
C SER A 47 -13.39 -15.12 38.04
N CYS A 48 -13.00 -14.57 36.88
CA CYS A 48 -12.58 -13.17 36.78
C CYS A 48 -13.68 -12.20 37.27
N GLU A 49 -14.96 -12.56 37.13
CA GLU A 49 -16.09 -11.74 37.57
C GLU A 49 -16.14 -11.62 39.10
N GLU A 50 -15.83 -12.70 39.81
CA GLU A 50 -15.79 -12.73 41.27
C GLU A 50 -14.63 -11.89 41.82
N VAL A 51 -13.46 -11.99 41.19
CA VAL A 51 -12.28 -11.18 41.51
C VAL A 51 -12.56 -9.71 41.25
N TYR A 52 -13.15 -9.39 40.09
CA TYR A 52 -13.54 -8.03 39.73
C TYR A 52 -14.56 -7.45 40.73
N ARG A 53 -15.59 -8.20 41.11
CA ARG A 53 -16.58 -7.75 42.12
C ARG A 53 -15.94 -7.47 43.48
N SER A 54 -15.00 -8.32 43.89
CA SER A 54 -14.28 -8.17 45.15
C SER A 54 -13.39 -6.93 45.12
N ALA A 55 -12.62 -6.74 44.05
CA ALA A 55 -11.79 -5.55 43.83
C ALA A 55 -12.62 -4.26 43.71
N TYR A 56 -13.73 -4.30 42.96
CA TYR A 56 -14.68 -3.20 42.83
C TYR A 56 -15.21 -2.77 44.20
N SER A 57 -15.64 -3.73 45.02
CA SER A 57 -16.18 -3.46 46.35
C SER A 57 -15.14 -2.83 47.29
N LEU A 58 -13.88 -3.30 47.25
CA LEU A 58 -12.79 -2.71 48.02
C LEU A 58 -12.53 -1.24 47.63
N VAL A 59 -12.45 -0.95 46.33
CA VAL A 59 -12.20 0.42 45.84
C VAL A 59 -13.39 1.34 46.13
N LEU A 60 -14.63 0.86 45.95
CA LEU A 60 -15.85 1.63 46.23
C LEU A 60 -15.93 2.07 47.70
N HIS A 61 -15.41 1.27 48.63
CA HIS A 61 -15.38 1.57 50.07
C HIS A 61 -14.04 2.18 50.52
N ASN A 62 -13.35 2.91 49.64
CA ASN A 62 -12.11 3.63 49.94
C ASN A 62 -10.95 2.75 50.47
N ARG A 63 -10.86 1.49 50.03
CA ARG A 63 -9.73 0.58 50.32
C ARG A 63 -8.80 0.38 49.11
N GLY A 64 -8.81 1.33 48.15
CA GLY A 64 -7.98 1.28 46.95
C GLY A 64 -6.46 1.29 47.24
N GLU A 65 -6.02 2.06 48.24
CA GLU A 65 -4.60 2.12 48.64
C GLU A 65 -4.10 0.79 49.19
N LEU A 66 -4.87 0.17 50.08
CA LEU A 66 -4.57 -1.16 50.61
C LEU A 66 -4.43 -2.17 49.47
N LEU A 67 -5.40 -2.21 48.56
CA LEU A 67 -5.39 -3.14 47.43
C LEU A 67 -4.18 -2.91 46.50
N TYR A 68 -3.84 -1.66 46.22
CA TYR A 68 -2.71 -1.32 45.36
C TYR A 68 -1.37 -1.71 46.01
N ASN A 69 -1.20 -1.48 47.31
CA ASN A 69 0.01 -1.87 48.05
C ASN A 69 0.18 -3.40 48.08
N GLU A 70 -0.89 -4.15 48.35
CA GLU A 70 -0.87 -5.61 48.34
C GLU A 70 -0.56 -6.18 46.95
N LEU A 71 -1.14 -5.59 45.89
CA LEU A 71 -0.81 -5.93 44.51
C LEU A 71 0.69 -5.74 44.25
N ARG A 72 1.25 -4.57 44.59
CA ARG A 72 2.68 -4.28 44.43
C ARG A 72 3.51 -5.35 45.12
N ASP A 73 3.19 -5.67 46.37
CA ASP A 73 3.96 -6.62 47.17
C ASP A 73 3.87 -8.05 46.62
N ALA A 74 2.72 -8.46 46.08
CA ALA A 74 2.57 -9.74 45.39
C ALA A 74 3.39 -9.81 44.09
N LEU A 75 3.35 -8.77 43.26
CA LEU A 75 4.15 -8.70 42.04
C LEU A 75 5.65 -8.69 42.37
N THR A 76 6.07 -7.90 43.37
CA THR A 76 7.47 -7.87 43.84
C THR A 76 7.92 -9.24 44.31
N ARG A 77 7.12 -9.93 45.16
CA ARG A 77 7.43 -11.30 45.63
C ARG A 77 7.60 -12.27 44.47
N HIS A 78 6.76 -12.19 43.44
CA HIS A 78 6.88 -13.03 42.25
C HIS A 78 8.17 -12.75 41.47
N VAL A 79 8.42 -11.49 41.13
CA VAL A 79 9.60 -11.10 40.34
C VAL A 79 10.89 -11.48 41.08
N VAL A 80 11.00 -11.19 42.38
CA VAL A 80 12.20 -11.47 43.17
C VAL A 80 12.40 -12.97 43.38
N ASN A 81 11.37 -13.70 43.83
CA ASN A 81 11.55 -15.09 44.27
C ASN A 81 11.47 -16.12 43.14
N ARG A 82 10.87 -15.78 42.00
CA ARG A 82 10.72 -16.70 40.86
C ARG A 82 11.58 -16.25 39.69
N VAL A 83 11.32 -15.05 39.17
CA VAL A 83 11.92 -14.59 37.92
C VAL A 83 13.41 -14.32 38.09
N SER A 84 13.77 -13.42 39.01
CA SER A 84 15.16 -13.00 39.24
C SER A 84 16.06 -14.18 39.65
N ARG A 85 15.59 -15.05 40.56
CA ARG A 85 16.32 -16.28 40.94
C ARG A 85 16.55 -17.23 39.77
N LYS A 86 15.52 -17.46 38.94
CA LYS A 86 15.65 -18.34 37.76
C LYS A 86 16.66 -17.77 36.78
N VAL A 87 16.54 -16.49 36.44
CA VAL A 87 17.47 -15.80 35.53
C VAL A 87 18.91 -15.84 36.06
N ALA A 88 19.12 -15.64 37.37
CA ALA A 88 20.45 -15.67 37.97
C ALA A 88 21.15 -17.03 37.81
N THR A 89 20.41 -18.14 37.78
CA THR A 89 20.95 -19.52 37.72
C THR A 89 21.13 -20.08 36.30
N VAL A 90 20.55 -19.44 35.29
CA VAL A 90 20.55 -19.92 33.89
C VAL A 90 21.93 -19.69 33.26
N SER A 91 22.35 -20.56 32.33
CA SER A 91 23.61 -20.42 31.58
C SER A 91 23.56 -19.23 30.61
N ASP A 92 24.71 -18.68 30.18
CA ASP A 92 24.74 -17.57 29.21
C ASP A 92 24.11 -17.96 27.85
N ASN A 93 24.26 -19.22 27.44
CA ASN A 93 23.69 -19.73 26.19
C ASN A 93 22.15 -19.71 26.18
N ASP A 94 21.53 -19.98 27.32
CA ASP A 94 20.07 -20.05 27.46
C ASP A 94 19.47 -18.75 28.03
N LEU A 95 20.32 -17.80 28.42
CA LEU A 95 19.92 -16.61 29.17
C LEU A 95 18.93 -15.76 28.39
N VAL A 96 19.25 -15.43 27.13
CA VAL A 96 18.44 -14.54 26.29
C VAL A 96 17.06 -15.14 26.04
N ALA A 97 16.99 -16.43 25.69
CA ALA A 97 15.73 -17.14 25.48
C ALA A 97 14.92 -17.28 26.78
N THR A 98 15.59 -17.52 27.91
CA THR A 98 14.91 -17.70 29.20
C THR A 98 14.34 -16.38 29.72
N VAL A 99 15.11 -15.29 29.67
CA VAL A 99 14.66 -13.97 30.12
C VAL A 99 13.49 -13.48 29.27
N THR A 100 13.57 -13.64 27.94
CA THR A 100 12.48 -13.23 27.03
C THR A 100 11.20 -14.02 27.27
N GLN A 101 11.30 -15.34 27.46
CA GLN A 101 10.13 -16.16 27.78
C GLN A 101 9.53 -15.78 29.14
N LEU A 102 10.36 -15.55 30.16
CA LEU A 102 9.89 -15.15 31.49
C LEU A 102 9.22 -13.78 31.46
N TRP A 103 9.75 -12.83 30.68
CA TRP A 103 9.10 -11.54 30.45
C TRP A 103 7.75 -11.70 29.76
N ALA A 104 7.68 -12.45 28.65
CA ALA A 104 6.44 -12.66 27.91
C ALA A 104 5.35 -13.28 28.80
N ASP A 105 5.72 -14.27 29.60
CA ASP A 105 4.84 -14.93 30.57
C ASP A 105 4.36 -13.97 31.66
N TYR A 106 5.27 -13.14 32.17
CA TYR A 106 5.00 -12.14 33.20
C TYR A 106 4.09 -11.02 32.68
N ASP A 107 4.38 -10.45 31.50
CA ASP A 107 3.60 -9.35 30.89
C ASP A 107 2.16 -9.78 30.63
N ILE A 108 1.94 -11.00 30.10
CA ILE A 108 0.59 -11.57 29.93
C ILE A 108 -0.14 -11.68 31.28
N SER A 109 0.54 -12.18 32.31
CA SER A 109 -0.06 -12.36 33.64
C SER A 109 -0.41 -11.01 34.28
N VAL A 110 0.44 -10.00 34.14
CA VAL A 110 0.20 -8.63 34.62
C VAL A 110 -0.98 -7.97 33.88
N LEU A 111 -1.12 -8.19 32.57
CA LEU A 111 -2.27 -7.71 31.81
C LEU A 111 -3.58 -8.36 32.29
N MET A 112 -3.58 -9.66 32.58
CA MET A 112 -4.74 -10.34 33.16
C MET A 112 -5.11 -9.76 34.53
N VAL A 113 -4.11 -9.48 35.38
CA VAL A 113 -4.34 -8.83 36.68
C VAL A 113 -4.88 -7.41 36.53
N ARG A 114 -4.36 -6.62 35.59
CA ARG A 114 -4.90 -5.28 35.26
C ARG A 114 -6.38 -5.37 34.89
N ASP A 115 -6.76 -6.35 34.07
CA ASP A 115 -8.15 -6.50 33.63
C ASP A 115 -9.08 -6.92 34.78
N MET A 116 -8.63 -7.79 35.68
CA MET A 116 -9.36 -8.11 36.91
C MET A 116 -9.52 -6.88 37.82
N LEU A 117 -8.56 -5.96 37.80
CA LEU A 117 -8.53 -4.76 38.65
C LEU A 117 -8.94 -3.49 37.89
N MET A 118 -9.65 -3.60 36.77
CA MET A 118 -9.93 -2.46 35.88
C MET A 118 -10.61 -1.26 36.55
N TYR A 119 -11.38 -1.48 37.63
CA TYR A 119 -12.01 -0.39 38.38
C TYR A 119 -11.01 0.36 39.25
N MET A 120 -10.04 -0.33 39.86
CA MET A 120 -8.92 0.29 40.58
C MET A 120 -8.08 1.14 39.61
N GLU A 121 -7.84 0.63 38.39
CA GLU A 121 -7.11 1.33 37.33
C GLU A 121 -7.77 2.67 36.96
N ARG A 122 -9.10 2.69 36.82
CA ARG A 122 -9.86 3.88 36.41
C ARG A 122 -10.10 4.90 37.53
N VAL A 123 -10.17 4.43 38.77
CA VAL A 123 -10.58 5.26 39.91
C VAL A 123 -9.37 5.57 40.79
N TYR A 124 -8.89 4.59 41.54
CA TYR A 124 -7.84 4.81 42.52
C TYR A 124 -6.52 5.27 41.88
N ILE A 125 -6.07 4.58 40.84
CA ILE A 125 -4.79 4.88 40.18
C ILE A 125 -4.81 6.26 39.53
N THR A 126 -5.87 6.59 38.80
CA THR A 126 -6.03 7.91 38.17
C THR A 126 -6.15 9.05 39.20
N GLN A 127 -6.92 8.85 40.27
CA GLN A 127 -7.11 9.88 41.30
C GLN A 127 -5.84 10.16 42.12
N ASN A 128 -5.01 9.15 42.35
CA ASN A 128 -3.82 9.26 43.18
C ASN A 128 -2.53 9.42 42.37
N ASN A 129 -2.62 9.45 41.04
CA ASN A 129 -1.49 9.61 40.11
C ASN A 129 -0.34 8.62 40.39
N VAL A 130 -0.69 7.37 40.69
CA VAL A 130 0.28 6.27 40.86
C VAL A 130 0.42 5.49 39.55
N PRO A 131 1.51 4.72 39.34
CA PRO A 131 1.66 3.90 38.14
C PRO A 131 0.49 2.93 37.91
N GLY A 132 0.00 2.85 36.66
CA GLY A 132 -0.95 1.82 36.24
C GLY A 132 -0.38 0.41 36.40
N VAL A 133 -1.23 -0.62 36.51
CA VAL A 133 -0.79 -1.99 36.85
C VAL A 133 0.27 -2.53 35.88
N ARG A 134 0.14 -2.24 34.58
CA ARG A 134 1.14 -2.63 33.57
C ARG A 134 2.47 -1.90 33.76
N THR A 135 2.42 -0.59 34.01
CA THR A 135 3.61 0.23 34.26
C THR A 135 4.31 -0.16 35.55
N LEU A 136 3.55 -0.44 36.61
CA LEU A 136 4.07 -1.00 37.86
C LEU A 136 4.79 -2.33 37.61
N GLY A 137 4.19 -3.25 36.85
CA GLY A 137 4.81 -4.53 36.50
C GLY A 137 6.12 -4.35 35.71
N ALA A 138 6.13 -3.50 34.69
CA ALA A 138 7.34 -3.19 33.92
C ALA A 138 8.45 -2.59 34.80
N ASN A 139 8.10 -1.66 35.70
CA ASN A 139 9.05 -1.08 36.66
C ASN A 139 9.61 -2.15 37.60
N LEU A 140 8.78 -3.03 38.16
CA LEU A 140 9.24 -4.08 39.06
C LEU A 140 10.15 -5.10 38.36
N PHE A 141 9.81 -5.48 37.12
CA PHE A 141 10.67 -6.36 36.33
C PHE A 141 12.00 -5.68 36.01
N ARG A 142 11.95 -4.42 35.55
CA ARG A 142 13.13 -3.60 35.35
C ARG A 142 13.95 -3.60 36.64
N ASP A 143 13.42 -3.13 37.76
CA ASP A 143 14.16 -2.83 39.00
C ASP A 143 14.66 -4.07 39.77
N HIS A 144 14.13 -5.27 39.51
CA HIS A 144 14.52 -6.49 40.24
C HIS A 144 15.13 -7.59 39.37
N VAL A 145 15.05 -7.49 38.04
CA VAL A 145 15.67 -8.45 37.11
C VAL A 145 16.85 -7.82 36.39
N ILE A 146 16.74 -6.56 35.96
CA ILE A 146 17.74 -5.90 35.13
C ILE A 146 18.92 -5.29 35.93
N PRO A 147 18.76 -4.53 37.04
CA PRO A 147 19.84 -3.87 37.75
C PRO A 147 20.63 -4.81 38.68
N ASN A 148 20.45 -6.12 38.57
CA ASN A 148 21.52 -7.00 38.99
C ASN A 148 22.64 -6.81 37.96
N ASP A 149 23.68 -6.04 38.28
CA ASP A 149 24.81 -5.71 37.39
C ASP A 149 25.41 -6.95 36.71
N THR A 150 25.24 -8.12 37.32
CA THR A 150 25.65 -9.39 36.75
C THR A 150 24.71 -9.85 35.62
N ILE A 151 23.39 -9.71 35.75
CA ILE A 151 22.38 -10.13 34.78
C ILE A 151 22.34 -9.19 33.57
N ALA A 152 22.27 -7.87 33.78
CA ALA A 152 22.27 -6.89 32.68
C ALA A 152 23.50 -7.06 31.79
N ARG A 153 24.70 -7.12 32.39
CA ARG A 153 25.94 -7.34 31.65
C ARG A 153 25.93 -8.66 30.88
N ARG A 154 25.49 -9.75 31.51
CA ARG A 154 25.41 -11.06 30.83
C ARG A 154 24.43 -11.04 29.67
N LEU A 155 23.26 -10.43 29.84
CA LEU A 155 22.25 -10.28 28.78
C LEU A 155 22.80 -9.46 27.61
N THR A 156 23.47 -8.33 27.89
CA THR A 156 24.11 -7.50 26.88
C THR A 156 25.19 -8.28 26.11
N GLU A 157 26.11 -8.95 26.82
CA GLU A 157 27.17 -9.74 26.16
C GLU A 157 26.60 -10.89 25.34
N SER A 158 25.63 -11.66 25.86
CA SER A 158 24.99 -12.74 25.12
C SER A 158 24.28 -12.24 23.86
N LEU A 159 23.59 -11.10 23.92
CA LEU A 159 22.94 -10.50 22.74
C LEU A 159 23.97 -10.05 21.70
N LEU A 160 25.06 -9.42 22.12
CA LEU A 160 26.14 -8.99 21.22
C LEU A 160 26.91 -10.17 20.63
N GLU A 161 27.06 -11.26 21.38
CA GLU A 161 27.67 -12.49 20.91
C GLU A 161 26.81 -13.17 19.84
N MET A 162 25.48 -13.23 20.03
CA MET A 162 24.57 -13.71 18.99
C MET A 162 24.71 -12.92 17.68
N VAL A 163 24.79 -11.59 17.76
CA VAL A 163 25.05 -10.73 16.58
C VAL A 163 26.42 -11.03 15.97
N GLY A 164 27.45 -11.25 16.78
CA GLY A 164 28.79 -11.60 16.32
C GLY A 164 28.83 -12.93 15.56
N ARG A 165 28.17 -13.96 16.11
CA ARG A 165 28.04 -15.29 15.50
C ARG A 165 27.30 -15.24 14.17
N GLU A 166 26.22 -14.46 14.11
CA GLU A 166 25.49 -14.20 12.87
C GLU A 166 26.38 -13.54 11.79
N ARG A 167 27.18 -12.55 12.16
CA ARG A 167 28.15 -11.92 11.25
C ARG A 167 29.25 -12.88 10.78
N ALA A 168 29.56 -13.90 11.58
CA ALA A 168 30.48 -14.97 11.21
C ALA A 168 29.83 -16.04 10.31
N GLY A 169 28.54 -15.89 9.95
CA GLY A 169 27.81 -16.83 9.11
C GLY A 169 27.19 -18.00 9.89
N GLU A 170 27.20 -17.96 11.23
CA GLU A 170 26.54 -18.98 12.03
C GLU A 170 25.03 -18.75 12.10
N PRO A 171 24.22 -19.82 12.04
CA PRO A 171 22.78 -19.71 12.24
C PRO A 171 22.47 -19.36 13.70
N ILE A 172 21.68 -18.29 13.90
CA ILE A 172 21.16 -17.88 15.22
C ILE A 172 19.63 -17.84 15.21
N ASP A 173 19.04 -17.93 16.40
CA ASP A 173 17.62 -17.63 16.57
C ASP A 173 17.38 -16.12 16.64
N ARG A 174 17.13 -15.51 15.48
CA ARG A 174 16.81 -14.06 15.37
C ARG A 174 15.53 -13.67 16.11
N SER A 175 14.62 -14.61 16.38
CA SER A 175 13.37 -14.33 17.08
C SER A 175 13.64 -13.99 18.55
N VAL A 176 14.61 -14.66 19.17
CA VAL A 176 15.05 -14.43 20.55
C VAL A 176 15.72 -13.05 20.71
N VAL A 177 16.58 -12.65 19.77
CA VAL A 177 17.20 -11.32 19.73
C VAL A 177 16.13 -10.24 19.63
N ARG A 178 15.17 -10.40 18.71
CA ARG A 178 14.06 -9.46 18.52
C ARG A 178 13.19 -9.34 19.79
N ALA A 179 12.81 -10.47 20.38
CA ALA A 179 12.00 -10.50 21.59
C ALA A 179 12.71 -9.79 22.77
N SER A 180 14.04 -9.91 22.86
CA SER A 180 14.83 -9.19 23.85
C SER A 180 14.84 -7.69 23.61
N CYS A 181 15.07 -7.23 22.38
CA CYS A 181 15.04 -5.82 22.04
C CYS A 181 13.67 -5.19 22.32
N HIS A 182 12.60 -5.92 22.02
CA HIS A 182 11.23 -5.49 22.32
C HIS A 182 10.99 -5.37 23.83
N MET A 183 11.38 -6.39 24.61
CA MET A 183 11.32 -6.34 26.07
C MET A 183 12.08 -5.12 26.62
N LEU A 184 13.33 -4.90 26.21
CA LEU A 184 14.15 -3.78 26.68
C LEU A 184 13.52 -2.42 26.35
N THR A 185 12.79 -2.31 25.24
CA THR A 185 12.03 -1.11 24.89
C THR A 185 10.84 -0.92 25.81
N GLN A 186 10.08 -1.99 26.09
CA GLN A 186 8.91 -1.94 26.99
C GLN A 186 9.29 -1.60 28.45
N LEU A 187 10.45 -2.07 28.92
CA LEU A 187 10.95 -1.78 30.27
C LEU A 187 11.33 -0.31 30.49
N GLY A 188 11.53 0.45 29.41
CA GLY A 188 11.76 1.89 29.48
C GLY A 188 10.51 2.73 29.78
N VAL A 189 9.32 2.11 29.75
CA VAL A 189 7.98 2.67 30.00
C VAL A 189 7.67 3.92 29.16
N ASP A 190 8.24 5.06 29.54
CA ASP A 190 8.06 6.37 28.91
C ASP A 190 9.23 6.78 28.01
N SER A 191 10.27 5.94 27.90
CA SER A 191 11.47 6.21 27.12
C SER A 191 12.09 4.94 26.53
N ARG A 192 13.09 5.10 25.65
CA ARG A 192 13.91 4.00 25.13
C ARG A 192 15.21 3.79 25.92
N ALA A 193 15.37 4.45 27.07
CA ALA A 193 16.64 4.50 27.80
C ALA A 193 17.22 3.11 28.14
N VAL A 194 16.38 2.17 28.56
CA VAL A 194 16.81 0.79 28.91
C VAL A 194 17.35 0.05 27.69
N TYR A 195 16.68 0.17 26.53
CA TYR A 195 17.16 -0.39 25.26
C TYR A 195 18.44 0.31 24.78
N GLU A 196 18.48 1.63 24.86
CA GLU A 196 19.62 2.43 24.42
C GLU A 196 20.89 2.10 25.20
N GLU A 197 20.77 1.98 26.52
CA GLU A 197 21.88 1.74 27.43
C GLU A 197 22.37 0.29 27.33
N LEU A 198 21.46 -0.69 27.35
CA LEU A 198 21.82 -2.10 27.43
C LEU A 198 22.10 -2.76 26.08
N PHE A 199 21.57 -2.24 24.98
CA PHE A 199 21.75 -2.84 23.67
C PHE A 199 22.24 -1.85 22.61
N GLU A 200 21.55 -0.75 22.35
CA GLU A 200 21.83 0.12 21.20
C GLU A 200 23.25 0.70 21.24
N ARG A 201 23.65 1.36 22.34
CA ARG A 201 24.98 1.96 22.45
C ARG A 201 26.10 0.91 22.41
N PRO A 202 26.03 -0.22 23.15
CA PRO A 202 26.99 -1.31 23.02
C PRO A 202 27.05 -1.91 21.60
N PHE A 203 25.89 -2.14 20.98
CA PHE A 203 25.76 -2.69 19.63
C PHE A 203 26.39 -1.78 18.58
N LEU A 204 26.09 -0.48 18.62
CA LEU A 204 26.67 0.51 17.71
C LEU A 204 28.18 0.57 17.86
N ARG A 205 28.69 0.57 19.10
CA ARG A 205 30.13 0.56 19.38
C ARG A 205 30.81 -0.69 18.79
N ARG A 206 30.27 -1.88 19.05
CA ARG A 206 30.84 -3.15 18.57
C ARG A 206 30.70 -3.33 17.06
N SER A 207 29.65 -2.76 16.48
CA SER A 207 29.45 -2.72 15.02
C SER A 207 30.43 -1.77 14.34
N ALA A 208 30.65 -0.58 14.90
CA ALA A 208 31.66 0.34 14.40
C ALA A 208 33.06 -0.29 14.45
N GLU A 209 33.40 -1.00 15.53
CA GLU A 209 34.67 -1.71 15.64
C GLU A 209 34.79 -2.86 14.61
N TYR A 210 33.75 -3.67 14.47
CA TYR A 210 33.67 -4.74 13.47
C TYR A 210 33.94 -4.21 12.05
N TYR A 211 33.18 -3.20 11.61
CA TYR A 211 33.34 -2.64 10.26
C TYR A 211 34.66 -1.90 10.09
N ARG A 212 35.24 -1.34 11.15
CA ARG A 212 36.59 -0.76 11.11
C ARG A 212 37.66 -1.82 10.86
N LEU A 213 37.54 -3.00 11.47
CA LEU A 213 38.45 -4.12 11.26
C LEU A 213 38.26 -4.73 9.86
N GLU A 214 37.01 -4.90 9.43
CA GLU A 214 36.68 -5.39 8.10
C GLU A 214 37.20 -4.43 7.02
N SER A 215 36.99 -3.12 7.17
CA SER A 215 37.53 -2.08 6.28
C SER A 215 39.07 -2.16 6.19
N ARG A 216 39.77 -2.29 7.32
CA ARG A 216 41.24 -2.45 7.33
C ARG A 216 41.70 -3.72 6.63
N SER A 217 40.99 -4.82 6.81
CA SER A 217 41.28 -6.09 6.13
C SER A 217 41.07 -5.95 4.62
N LEU A 218 39.97 -5.33 4.21
CA LEU A 218 39.65 -5.11 2.80
C LEU A 218 40.66 -4.18 2.12
N LEU A 219 41.06 -3.09 2.78
CA LEU A 219 42.10 -2.17 2.29
C LEU A 219 43.48 -2.82 2.20
N ALA A 220 43.79 -3.78 3.07
CA ALA A 220 45.07 -4.50 3.05
C ALA A 220 45.13 -5.58 1.96
N GLN A 221 43.98 -6.09 1.51
CA GLN A 221 43.89 -7.22 0.59
C GLN A 221 43.46 -6.83 -0.83
N ASN A 222 42.96 -5.61 -1.03
CA ASN A 222 42.34 -5.20 -2.30
C ASN A 222 42.75 -3.78 -2.72
N ASP A 223 42.55 -3.46 -4.00
CA ASP A 223 42.72 -2.11 -4.52
C ASP A 223 41.54 -1.18 -4.13
N ALA A 224 41.74 0.12 -4.32
CA ALA A 224 40.76 1.14 -3.93
C ALA A 224 39.39 0.97 -4.62
N SER A 225 39.37 0.49 -5.88
CA SER A 225 38.13 0.25 -6.62
C SER A 225 37.31 -0.91 -6.05
N VAL A 226 37.94 -2.01 -5.66
CA VAL A 226 37.28 -3.16 -5.03
C VAL A 226 36.81 -2.79 -3.63
N TYR A 227 37.59 -1.99 -2.90
CA TYR A 227 37.19 -1.48 -1.58
C TYR A 227 35.93 -0.61 -1.66
N VAL A 228 35.86 0.36 -2.58
CA VAL A 228 34.69 1.25 -2.73
C VAL A 228 33.46 0.46 -3.10
N LYS A 229 33.55 -0.45 -4.08
CA LYS A 229 32.43 -1.33 -4.47
C LYS A 229 31.93 -2.19 -3.32
N ARG A 230 32.83 -2.75 -2.51
CA ARG A 230 32.45 -3.57 -1.35
C ARG A 230 31.82 -2.74 -0.23
N VAL A 231 32.27 -1.50 -0.05
CA VAL A 231 31.66 -0.55 0.89
C VAL A 231 30.25 -0.16 0.43
N GLU A 232 30.03 0.08 -0.86
CA GLU A 232 28.70 0.30 -1.44
C GLU A 232 27.79 -0.92 -1.22
N GLU A 233 28.25 -2.13 -1.51
CA GLU A 233 27.48 -3.36 -1.26
C GLU A 233 27.13 -3.53 0.23
N VAL A 234 28.06 -3.24 1.14
CA VAL A 234 27.80 -3.30 2.59
C VAL A 234 26.82 -2.21 3.01
N TYR A 235 26.95 -1.00 2.47
CA TYR A 235 26.03 0.11 2.70
C TYR A 235 24.62 -0.22 2.21
N ASP A 236 24.48 -0.76 1.01
CA ASP A 236 23.20 -1.18 0.44
C ASP A 236 22.63 -2.37 1.22
N ASN A 237 23.45 -3.34 1.63
CA ASN A 237 22.98 -4.42 2.50
C ASN A 237 22.55 -3.93 3.90
N ILE A 238 23.13 -2.86 4.43
CA ILE A 238 22.72 -2.25 5.70
C ILE A 238 21.46 -1.38 5.51
N ARG A 239 21.39 -0.60 4.43
CA ARG A 239 20.28 0.29 4.06
C ARG A 239 19.02 -0.51 3.68
N ASP A 240 19.19 -1.52 2.84
CA ASP A 240 18.13 -2.33 2.25
C ASP A 240 17.89 -3.64 3.01
N GLY A 241 18.90 -4.22 3.66
CA GLY A 241 18.73 -5.44 4.47
C GLY A 241 17.86 -5.24 5.71
N VAL A 242 17.79 -4.02 6.25
CA VAL A 242 16.88 -3.63 7.34
C VAL A 242 15.44 -3.44 6.83
N LYS A 243 15.24 -3.07 5.56
CA LYS A 243 13.91 -2.81 4.98
C LYS A 243 13.32 -3.98 4.18
N ASN A 244 14.11 -4.80 3.49
CA ASN A 244 13.57 -5.83 2.60
C ASN A 244 13.41 -7.18 3.30
N ARG A 245 14.46 -7.72 3.94
CA ARG A 245 14.37 -9.04 4.59
C ARG A 245 13.48 -9.03 5.83
N PHE A 246 13.60 -7.97 6.64
CA PHE A 246 12.75 -7.80 7.82
C PHE A 246 11.28 -7.64 7.45
N THR A 247 10.97 -6.86 6.41
CA THR A 247 9.59 -6.67 5.94
C THR A 247 9.01 -7.97 5.37
N CYS A 248 9.78 -8.73 4.59
CA CYS A 248 9.36 -10.06 4.14
C CYS A 248 9.10 -11.02 5.31
N TYR A 249 10.02 -11.14 6.28
CA TYR A 249 9.81 -11.98 7.46
C TYR A 249 8.63 -11.53 8.32
N SER A 250 8.44 -10.21 8.48
CA SER A 250 7.31 -9.66 9.23
C SER A 250 5.99 -9.97 8.54
N CYS A 251 5.94 -9.80 7.21
CA CYS A 251 4.80 -10.22 6.40
C CYS A 251 4.50 -11.71 6.56
N GLU A 252 5.52 -12.59 6.42
CA GLU A 252 5.32 -14.04 6.56
C GLU A 252 4.83 -14.42 7.95
N MET A 253 5.37 -13.78 8.99
CA MET A 253 4.96 -13.99 10.37
C MET A 253 3.50 -13.55 10.58
N VAL A 254 3.10 -12.37 10.09
CA VAL A 254 1.73 -11.86 10.20
C VAL A 254 0.75 -12.80 9.49
N ILE A 255 1.05 -13.24 8.26
CA ILE A 255 0.20 -14.20 7.53
C ILE A 255 0.11 -15.53 8.29
N GLY A 256 1.23 -16.03 8.80
CA GLY A 256 1.29 -17.27 9.56
C GLY A 256 0.47 -17.21 10.85
N LEU A 257 0.62 -16.15 11.63
CA LEU A 257 -0.12 -15.93 12.86
C LEU A 257 -1.62 -15.77 12.57
N THR A 258 -1.99 -14.96 11.58
CA THR A 258 -3.38 -14.74 11.20
C THR A 258 -4.07 -16.05 10.80
N LYS A 259 -3.40 -16.92 10.02
CA LYS A 259 -3.93 -18.25 9.67
C LYS A 259 -4.19 -19.15 10.89
N LEU A 260 -3.39 -19.02 11.95
CA LEU A 260 -3.45 -19.86 13.15
C LEU A 260 -4.38 -19.31 14.24
N SER A 261 -4.47 -17.99 14.39
CA SER A 261 -5.11 -17.34 15.56
C SER A 261 -6.49 -16.75 15.28
N VAL A 262 -6.84 -16.53 14.01
CA VAL A 262 -8.11 -15.92 13.61
C VAL A 262 -9.06 -17.01 13.09
N TYR A 263 -10.14 -17.26 13.84
CA TYR A 263 -11.12 -18.30 13.50
C TYR A 263 -12.38 -17.73 12.83
N SER A 264 -12.63 -16.43 12.95
CA SER A 264 -13.80 -15.76 12.36
C SER A 264 -13.45 -14.41 11.73
N VAL A 265 -14.31 -13.94 10.81
CA VAL A 265 -14.21 -12.60 10.22
C VAL A 265 -14.26 -11.52 11.29
N THR A 266 -15.10 -11.70 12.32
CA THR A 266 -15.25 -10.74 13.42
C THR A 266 -13.95 -10.61 14.24
N GLU A 267 -13.24 -11.71 14.48
CA GLU A 267 -11.92 -11.65 15.14
C GLU A 267 -10.89 -10.94 14.25
N LEU A 268 -10.93 -11.16 12.92
CA LEU A 268 -10.04 -10.47 11.99
C LEU A 268 -10.27 -8.96 12.00
N ASN A 269 -11.53 -8.55 11.97
CA ASN A 269 -11.94 -7.15 12.01
C ASN A 269 -11.42 -6.44 13.25
N TYR A 270 -11.66 -6.99 14.45
CA TYR A 270 -11.14 -6.42 15.69
C TYR A 270 -9.61 -6.39 15.73
N LEU A 271 -8.94 -7.41 15.18
CA LEU A 271 -7.49 -7.44 15.09
C LEU A 271 -6.95 -6.34 14.16
N MET A 272 -7.54 -6.19 12.97
CA MET A 272 -7.15 -5.16 12.00
C MET A 272 -7.36 -3.75 12.55
N ALA A 273 -8.55 -3.46 13.08
CA ALA A 273 -8.84 -2.17 13.71
C ALA A 273 -7.92 -1.90 14.90
N GLY A 274 -7.75 -2.90 15.77
CA GLY A 274 -6.92 -2.79 16.97
C GLY A 274 -5.44 -2.56 16.66
N ILE A 275 -4.89 -3.21 15.63
CA ILE A 275 -3.53 -2.94 15.14
C ILE A 275 -3.43 -1.51 14.61
N CYS A 276 -4.34 -1.11 13.71
CA CYS A 276 -4.36 0.23 13.13
C CYS A 276 -4.36 1.33 14.20
N GLU A 277 -5.24 1.22 15.21
CA GLU A 277 -5.32 2.17 16.33
C GLU A 277 -4.09 2.10 17.26
N SER A 278 -3.63 0.90 17.62
CA SER A 278 -2.52 0.73 18.59
C SER A 278 -1.18 1.23 18.04
N PHE A 279 -0.97 1.09 16.73
CA PHE A 279 0.21 1.60 16.05
C PHE A 279 0.06 3.05 15.58
N ARG A 280 -1.09 3.68 15.85
CA ARG A 280 -1.42 5.05 15.40
C ARG A 280 -1.22 5.22 13.89
N ILE A 281 -1.65 4.21 13.13
CA ILE A 281 -1.62 4.25 11.67
C ILE A 281 -2.62 5.30 11.20
N GLU A 282 -3.85 5.20 11.69
CA GLU A 282 -4.92 6.18 11.46
C GLU A 282 -5.77 6.33 12.73
N ASP A 283 -6.73 7.24 12.70
CA ASP A 283 -7.68 7.38 13.79
C ASP A 283 -8.70 6.23 13.87
N ARG A 284 -9.42 6.15 15.00
CA ARG A 284 -10.40 5.11 15.26
C ARG A 284 -11.50 5.00 14.21
N ARG A 285 -11.93 6.12 13.62
CA ARG A 285 -13.00 6.16 12.63
C ARG A 285 -12.52 5.56 11.30
N VAL A 286 -11.33 5.96 10.86
CA VAL A 286 -10.70 5.45 9.64
C VAL A 286 -10.33 3.98 9.80
N CYS A 287 -9.66 3.61 10.91
CA CYS A 287 -9.29 2.22 11.22
C CYS A 287 -10.51 1.29 11.26
N GLY A 288 -11.59 1.72 11.92
CA GLY A 288 -12.85 0.97 11.98
C GLY A 288 -13.44 0.75 10.59
N GLY A 289 -13.61 1.83 9.81
CA GLY A 289 -14.17 1.76 8.46
C GLY A 289 -13.38 0.87 7.49
N LEU A 290 -12.05 1.00 7.48
CA LEU A 290 -11.18 0.13 6.70
C LEU A 290 -11.33 -1.33 7.13
N SER A 291 -11.31 -1.61 8.44
CA SER A 291 -11.45 -2.98 8.93
C SER A 291 -12.81 -3.59 8.55
N ASP A 292 -13.89 -2.82 8.60
CA ASP A 292 -15.24 -3.28 8.27
C ASP A 292 -15.36 -3.66 6.79
N LEU A 293 -14.76 -2.85 5.91
CA LEU A 293 -14.76 -3.09 4.48
C LEU A 293 -13.89 -4.30 4.09
N PHE A 294 -12.65 -4.37 4.58
CA PHE A 294 -11.67 -5.35 4.10
C PHE A 294 -11.75 -6.74 4.75
N SER A 295 -12.31 -6.86 5.96
CA SER A 295 -12.20 -8.11 6.74
C SER A 295 -12.79 -9.34 6.06
N ASN A 296 -13.92 -9.20 5.36
CA ASN A 296 -14.56 -10.33 4.68
C ASN A 296 -13.67 -10.90 3.57
N GLU A 297 -13.11 -10.04 2.72
CA GLU A 297 -12.29 -10.43 1.58
C GLU A 297 -10.94 -11.00 2.04
N ILE A 298 -10.26 -10.31 2.96
CA ILE A 298 -8.98 -10.76 3.50
C ILE A 298 -9.15 -12.11 4.21
N TYR A 299 -10.22 -12.29 5.00
CA TYR A 299 -10.51 -13.58 5.62
C TYR A 299 -10.71 -14.67 4.56
N TYR A 300 -11.49 -14.39 3.51
CA TYR A 300 -11.68 -15.35 2.41
C TYR A 300 -10.35 -15.71 1.74
N ILE A 301 -9.54 -14.73 1.36
CA ILE A 301 -8.25 -14.91 0.68
C ILE A 301 -7.31 -15.75 1.54
N ILE A 302 -7.14 -15.40 2.82
CA ILE A 302 -6.23 -16.10 3.74
C ILE A 302 -6.64 -17.57 3.91
N ARG A 303 -7.95 -17.87 3.92
CA ARG A 303 -8.46 -19.23 4.10
C ARG A 303 -8.40 -20.09 2.83
N HIS A 304 -8.39 -19.48 1.64
CA HIS A 304 -8.46 -20.19 0.36
C HIS A 304 -7.19 -20.10 -0.49
N THR A 305 -6.21 -19.28 -0.10
CA THR A 305 -4.94 -19.20 -0.83
C THR A 305 -4.12 -20.48 -0.69
N ASN A 306 -3.69 -20.99 -1.85
CA ASN A 306 -2.75 -22.12 -1.97
C ASN A 306 -1.28 -21.66 -2.03
N LEU A 307 -1.03 -20.35 -1.99
CA LEU A 307 0.31 -19.78 -1.93
C LEU A 307 0.91 -19.98 -0.53
N SER A 308 2.21 -20.26 -0.51
CA SER A 308 3.02 -20.23 0.70
C SER A 308 3.17 -18.80 1.23
N ARG A 309 3.59 -18.65 2.48
CA ARG A 309 3.72 -17.33 3.12
C ARG A 309 4.68 -16.41 2.34
N SER A 310 5.81 -16.94 1.88
CA SER A 310 6.78 -16.19 1.07
C SER A 310 6.21 -15.78 -0.28
N GLU A 311 5.45 -16.64 -0.95
CA GLU A 311 4.78 -16.31 -2.23
C GLU A 311 3.70 -15.23 -2.07
N VAL A 312 2.92 -15.29 -0.98
CA VAL A 312 1.97 -14.24 -0.62
C VAL A 312 2.71 -12.90 -0.40
N CYS A 313 3.78 -12.91 0.38
CA CYS A 313 4.59 -11.70 0.61
C CYS A 313 5.25 -11.19 -0.66
N ALA A 314 5.67 -12.08 -1.57
CA ALA A 314 6.23 -11.69 -2.84
C ALA A 314 5.22 -11.02 -3.76
N THR A 315 3.95 -11.42 -3.67
CA THR A 315 2.84 -10.77 -4.39
C THR A 315 2.59 -9.35 -3.87
N LEU A 316 2.71 -9.13 -2.55
CA LEU A 316 2.46 -7.83 -1.90
C LEU A 316 3.65 -6.86 -1.98
N ILE A 317 4.84 -7.35 -1.64
CA ILE A 317 6.05 -6.53 -1.42
C ILE A 317 6.97 -6.56 -2.66
N GLY A 318 6.94 -7.66 -3.41
CA GLY A 318 7.75 -7.91 -4.61
C GLY A 318 8.62 -9.16 -4.51
N ALA A 319 9.21 -9.56 -5.64
CA ALA A 319 9.96 -10.81 -5.80
C ALA A 319 11.12 -11.00 -4.81
N GLN A 320 11.62 -9.92 -4.18
CA GLN A 320 12.65 -9.97 -3.15
C GLN A 320 12.26 -10.76 -1.88
N CYS A 321 10.96 -11.07 -1.69
CA CYS A 321 10.50 -11.94 -0.61
C CYS A 321 10.59 -13.44 -0.94
N LEU A 322 11.00 -13.83 -2.14
CA LEU A 322 11.22 -15.22 -2.50
C LEU A 322 12.66 -15.65 -2.21
N SER A 323 12.83 -16.86 -1.69
CA SER A 323 14.14 -17.52 -1.62
C SER A 323 14.67 -17.94 -3.00
N ASP A 324 13.75 -18.23 -3.92
CA ASP A 324 14.01 -18.52 -5.34
C ASP A 324 13.07 -17.63 -6.19
N PRO A 325 13.60 -16.62 -6.90
CA PRO A 325 12.82 -15.75 -7.77
C PRO A 325 12.07 -16.51 -8.88
N CYS A 326 12.53 -17.72 -9.22
CA CYS A 326 11.95 -18.59 -10.25
C CYS A 326 11.06 -19.68 -9.64
N ALA A 327 10.43 -19.41 -8.49
CA ALA A 327 9.50 -20.33 -7.87
C ALA A 327 8.37 -20.70 -8.85
N LYS A 328 8.37 -21.96 -9.31
CA LYS A 328 7.49 -22.51 -10.37
C LYS A 328 5.99 -22.26 -10.22
N ARG A 329 5.49 -21.92 -9.02
CA ARG A 329 4.06 -21.65 -8.78
C ARG A 329 3.64 -20.22 -9.12
N LEU A 330 4.57 -19.27 -9.06
CA LEU A 330 4.35 -17.89 -9.48
C LEU A 330 4.78 -17.66 -10.93
N GLU A 331 5.57 -18.58 -11.48
CA GLU A 331 5.95 -18.60 -12.89
C GLU A 331 4.78 -19.03 -13.78
N TRP A 332 4.40 -18.16 -14.70
CA TRP A 332 3.46 -18.45 -15.77
C TRP A 332 3.81 -17.61 -17.00
N GLU A 333 3.62 -18.19 -18.18
CA GLU A 333 3.93 -17.52 -19.44
C GLU A 333 2.68 -17.44 -20.32
N VAL A 334 2.52 -16.32 -21.02
CA VAL A 334 1.54 -16.18 -22.09
C VAL A 334 2.05 -16.84 -23.37
N ASN A 335 1.16 -17.50 -24.10
CA ASN A 335 1.52 -18.02 -25.41
C ASN A 335 1.52 -16.88 -26.43
N LEU A 336 2.71 -16.48 -26.86
CA LEU A 336 2.89 -15.39 -27.82
C LEU A 336 2.50 -15.76 -29.25
N THR A 337 2.59 -17.03 -29.67
CA THR A 337 2.48 -17.45 -31.09
C THR A 337 1.09 -17.95 -31.49
N ASP A 338 0.23 -18.24 -30.52
CA ASP A 338 -1.11 -18.83 -30.68
C ASP A 338 -1.19 -19.84 -31.84
N SER A 339 -0.41 -20.94 -31.74
CA SER A 339 -0.39 -22.05 -32.70
C SER A 339 -1.62 -22.96 -32.62
N ASN A 340 -2.58 -22.69 -31.73
CA ASN A 340 -3.78 -23.50 -31.53
C ASN A 340 -5.03 -22.84 -32.12
N HIS A 341 -5.02 -22.62 -33.44
CA HIS A 341 -6.24 -22.83 -34.21
C HIS A 341 -6.43 -24.34 -34.45
N THR A 342 -6.57 -25.12 -33.39
CA THR A 342 -7.44 -26.30 -33.51
C THR A 342 -8.85 -25.73 -33.52
N SER A 343 -9.55 -25.98 -34.61
CA SER A 343 -10.99 -25.78 -34.77
C SER A 343 -11.71 -26.03 -33.44
N ILE A 344 -12.03 -24.95 -32.72
CA ILE A 344 -13.11 -24.99 -31.76
C ILE A 344 -14.31 -25.39 -32.60
N ASN A 345 -14.82 -26.60 -32.37
CA ASN A 345 -16.07 -27.05 -32.95
C ASN A 345 -17.09 -25.94 -32.73
N THR A 346 -17.45 -25.32 -33.84
CA THR A 346 -18.60 -24.47 -34.02
C THR A 346 -19.85 -25.28 -33.66
N GLU A 347 -20.16 -25.36 -32.36
CA GLU A 347 -21.55 -25.38 -31.93
C GLU A 347 -22.03 -23.93 -31.91
N SER A 348 -22.41 -23.48 -33.11
CA SER A 348 -23.41 -22.46 -33.39
C SER A 348 -23.65 -21.39 -32.30
N THR A 349 -22.78 -20.40 -32.26
CA THR A 349 -23.26 -19.02 -32.34
C THR A 349 -22.50 -18.37 -33.48
N GLU A 350 -23.11 -18.39 -34.67
CA GLU A 350 -22.81 -17.47 -35.75
C GLU A 350 -22.75 -16.05 -35.15
N TYR A 351 -21.54 -15.55 -34.88
CA TYR A 351 -21.33 -14.12 -34.83
C TYR A 351 -21.53 -13.63 -36.25
N SER A 352 -22.79 -13.39 -36.60
CA SER A 352 -23.16 -12.54 -37.72
C SER A 352 -22.58 -11.16 -37.40
N TYR A 353 -21.35 -10.94 -37.87
CA TYR A 353 -20.77 -9.62 -37.95
C TYR A 353 -21.64 -8.85 -38.95
N ASN A 354 -22.62 -8.13 -38.41
CA ASN A 354 -23.38 -7.17 -39.19
C ASN A 354 -22.36 -6.28 -39.90
N THR A 355 -22.47 -6.32 -41.22
CA THR A 355 -21.91 -5.43 -42.22
C THR A 355 -21.32 -4.15 -41.65
N TYR A 356 -20.00 -3.99 -41.88
CA TYR A 356 -19.27 -2.74 -41.87
C TYR A 356 -20.19 -1.53 -42.06
N ASP A 357 -20.39 -0.74 -41.00
CA ASP A 357 -21.02 0.55 -41.15
C ASP A 357 -20.10 1.42 -42.02
N ASN A 358 -20.53 1.67 -43.25
CA ASN A 358 -19.75 2.22 -44.35
C ASN A 358 -19.48 3.73 -44.22
N ASN A 359 -19.54 4.31 -43.02
CA ASN A 359 -19.36 5.74 -42.81
C ASN A 359 -18.02 6.17 -42.20
N ILE A 360 -16.99 5.33 -42.21
CA ILE A 360 -15.62 5.73 -41.83
C ILE A 360 -14.79 5.94 -43.10
N SER A 361 -15.08 7.07 -43.77
CA SER A 361 -14.38 7.62 -44.92
C SER A 361 -13.74 8.95 -44.54
N LYS A 362 -12.71 8.93 -43.69
CA LYS A 362 -11.74 10.03 -43.61
C LYS A 362 -10.34 9.43 -43.57
N SER A 363 -9.52 9.82 -44.55
CA SER A 363 -8.07 9.78 -44.39
C SER A 363 -7.73 10.74 -43.27
N VAL A 364 -7.45 10.20 -42.08
CA VAL A 364 -7.15 11.02 -40.90
C VAL A 364 -5.79 11.67 -41.16
N GLY A 365 -5.77 13.01 -41.25
CA GLY A 365 -4.54 13.80 -41.16
C GLY A 365 -3.99 13.74 -39.74
N ASN A 366 -3.06 14.61 -39.36
CA ASN A 366 -2.65 14.69 -37.95
C ASN A 366 -3.89 14.96 -37.06
N ALA A 367 -4.07 14.15 -36.03
CA ALA A 367 -5.20 14.21 -35.09
C ALA A 367 -4.70 14.53 -33.68
N LYS A 368 -5.60 14.97 -32.78
CA LYS A 368 -5.29 15.02 -31.35
C LYS A 368 -6.16 14.08 -30.52
N VAL A 369 -5.65 13.71 -29.35
CA VAL A 369 -6.30 12.81 -28.39
C VAL A 369 -6.34 13.50 -27.04
N LEU A 370 -7.53 13.61 -26.45
CA LEU A 370 -7.70 14.12 -25.10
C LEU A 370 -7.52 12.99 -24.09
N HIS A 371 -6.69 13.20 -23.08
CA HIS A 371 -6.49 12.25 -21.98
C HIS A 371 -6.87 12.90 -20.65
N LEU A 372 -7.90 12.35 -20.02
CA LEU A 372 -8.34 12.66 -18.66
C LEU A 372 -8.05 11.47 -17.74
N SER A 373 -7.50 11.74 -16.56
CA SER A 373 -7.17 10.71 -15.57
C SER A 373 -7.41 11.22 -14.16
N ASP A 374 -7.73 10.31 -13.25
CA ASP A 374 -7.72 10.53 -11.80
C ASP A 374 -8.53 11.78 -11.41
N LEU A 375 -9.83 11.75 -11.72
CA LEU A 375 -10.70 12.90 -11.49
C LEU A 375 -11.09 13.02 -10.02
N HIS A 376 -11.27 11.88 -9.35
CA HIS A 376 -11.65 11.76 -7.95
C HIS A 376 -12.66 12.82 -7.53
N ILE A 377 -13.90 12.66 -8.02
CA ILE A 377 -14.98 13.56 -7.65
C ILE A 377 -15.33 13.29 -6.19
N ASP A 378 -15.17 14.33 -5.37
CA ASP A 378 -15.69 14.38 -4.03
C ASP A 378 -17.06 15.09 -4.02
N PRO A 379 -18.16 14.35 -3.90
CA PRO A 379 -19.49 14.94 -3.81
C PRO A 379 -19.74 15.67 -2.48
N TYR A 380 -18.87 15.47 -1.48
CA TYR A 380 -18.98 16.04 -0.14
C TYR A 380 -18.00 17.19 0.12
N TYR A 381 -17.16 17.54 -0.86
CA TYR A 381 -16.24 18.67 -0.76
C TYR A 381 -17.01 19.94 -0.37
N THR A 382 -16.50 20.68 0.61
CA THR A 382 -17.11 21.91 1.09
C THR A 382 -16.05 23.01 1.25
N THR A 383 -16.18 24.09 0.48
CA THR A 383 -15.33 25.28 0.61
C THR A 383 -15.32 25.81 2.05
N GLY A 384 -14.14 26.13 2.57
CA GLY A 384 -13.95 26.61 3.94
C GLY A 384 -13.94 25.52 5.02
N ALA A 385 -14.21 24.24 4.68
CA ALA A 385 -13.97 23.12 5.57
C ALA A 385 -12.48 23.01 5.93
N ASP A 386 -12.16 22.28 7.00
CA ASP A 386 -10.77 22.05 7.40
C ASP A 386 -10.04 21.22 6.32
N SER A 387 -8.92 21.74 5.81
CA SER A 387 -8.16 21.11 4.72
C SER A 387 -7.00 20.25 5.22
N ASP A 388 -6.42 20.56 6.38
CA ASP A 388 -5.39 19.76 7.06
C ASP A 388 -5.96 19.15 8.35
N CYS A 389 -6.79 18.12 8.17
CA CYS A 389 -7.59 17.51 9.23
C CYS A 389 -6.94 16.28 9.90
N GLY A 390 -5.78 15.83 9.40
CA GLY A 390 -5.06 14.66 9.92
C GLY A 390 -5.70 13.30 9.61
N GLU A 391 -6.65 13.25 8.68
CA GLU A 391 -7.22 12.02 8.11
C GLU A 391 -6.79 11.90 6.62
N PRO A 392 -6.90 10.73 5.98
CA PRO A 392 -6.44 10.55 4.61
C PRO A 392 -7.23 11.33 3.55
N LEU A 393 -8.38 11.92 3.90
CA LEU A 393 -9.12 12.83 3.05
C LEU A 393 -9.87 13.87 3.90
N CYS A 394 -9.65 15.13 3.58
CA CYS A 394 -10.14 16.32 4.26
C CYS A 394 -11.06 17.15 3.35
N CYS A 395 -11.22 18.45 3.63
CA CYS A 395 -12.07 19.39 2.88
C CYS A 395 -13.57 19.03 2.88
N ARG A 396 -14.04 18.31 3.90
CA ARG A 396 -15.44 17.92 4.06
C ARG A 396 -16.02 18.46 5.37
N PRO A 397 -17.35 18.56 5.50
CA PRO A 397 -17.98 18.95 6.77
C PRO A 397 -17.66 18.00 7.94
N THR A 398 -17.32 16.75 7.64
CA THR A 398 -16.94 15.73 8.62
C THR A 398 -15.47 15.77 9.01
N SER A 399 -14.64 16.57 8.34
CA SER A 399 -13.21 16.68 8.61
C SER A 399 -12.98 17.19 10.03
N ALA A 400 -12.05 16.55 10.75
CA ALA A 400 -11.68 16.99 12.09
C ALA A 400 -11.12 18.41 12.08
N LYS A 401 -11.18 19.10 13.23
CA LYS A 401 -10.71 20.48 13.38
C LYS A 401 -9.22 20.58 13.12
N GLY A 402 -8.89 21.01 11.91
CA GLY A 402 -7.55 21.09 11.37
C GLY A 402 -7.00 22.51 11.25
N LYS A 403 -5.83 22.62 10.64
CA LYS A 403 -5.31 23.88 10.11
C LYS A 403 -5.77 24.02 8.64
N GLY A 404 -5.69 25.23 8.09
CA GLY A 404 -6.08 25.48 6.70
C GLY A 404 -7.60 25.50 6.47
N ARG A 405 -7.98 26.01 5.30
CA ARG A 405 -9.38 26.16 4.87
C ARG A 405 -9.45 25.79 3.40
N ALA A 406 -10.30 24.82 3.09
CA ALA A 406 -10.52 24.32 1.76
C ALA A 406 -10.83 25.46 0.78
N GLY A 407 -10.07 25.55 -0.31
CA GLY A 407 -10.29 26.50 -1.39
C GLY A 407 -11.64 26.32 -2.10
N PHE A 408 -11.96 27.25 -3.01
CA PHE A 408 -13.17 27.12 -3.82
C PHE A 408 -12.96 26.12 -4.96
N TRP A 409 -11.84 26.15 -5.67
CA TRP A 409 -11.62 25.25 -6.81
C TRP A 409 -11.08 23.88 -6.44
N GLY A 410 -10.62 23.72 -5.19
CA GLY A 410 -9.86 22.59 -4.69
C GLY A 410 -8.84 23.08 -3.67
N ASP A 411 -8.12 22.15 -3.05
CA ASP A 411 -7.07 22.45 -2.07
C ASP A 411 -5.84 21.55 -2.27
N TYR A 412 -4.66 22.01 -1.90
CA TYR A 412 -3.41 21.26 -2.04
C TYR A 412 -3.16 20.24 -0.93
N ASN A 413 -3.90 20.27 0.19
CA ASN A 413 -3.81 19.23 1.21
C ASN A 413 -4.42 17.91 0.68
N ALA A 414 -4.60 16.92 1.56
CA ALA A 414 -5.28 15.65 1.26
C ALA A 414 -6.77 15.90 0.94
N CYS A 415 -7.07 16.46 -0.21
CA CYS A 415 -8.40 16.88 -0.65
C CYS A 415 -8.61 16.55 -2.12
N ASP A 416 -9.80 16.07 -2.44
CA ASP A 416 -10.19 15.68 -3.79
C ASP A 416 -10.98 16.78 -4.51
N SER A 417 -11.31 16.53 -5.77
CA SER A 417 -11.96 17.52 -6.65
C SER A 417 -13.41 17.78 -6.26
N PRO A 418 -13.81 19.05 -6.04
CA PRO A 418 -15.21 19.41 -5.97
C PRO A 418 -15.92 19.05 -7.28
N LYS A 419 -17.14 18.51 -7.20
CA LYS A 419 -17.93 18.14 -8.39
C LYS A 419 -18.08 19.30 -9.38
N TYR A 420 -18.27 20.53 -8.91
CA TYR A 420 -18.42 21.69 -9.79
C TYR A 420 -17.10 22.06 -10.48
N THR A 421 -15.94 21.86 -9.86
CA THR A 421 -14.64 22.05 -10.53
C THR A 421 -14.52 21.13 -11.74
N ILE A 422 -14.89 19.85 -11.58
CA ILE A 422 -14.91 18.89 -12.69
C ILE A 422 -15.91 19.31 -13.77
N GLU A 423 -17.12 19.74 -13.40
CA GLU A 423 -18.08 20.26 -14.39
C GLU A 423 -17.53 21.48 -15.14
N LYS A 424 -16.83 22.39 -14.46
CA LYS A 424 -16.23 23.58 -15.08
C LYS A 424 -15.03 23.26 -15.96
N LEU A 425 -14.22 22.27 -15.60
CA LEU A 425 -13.20 21.70 -16.50
C LEU A 425 -13.85 21.17 -17.77
N MET A 426 -14.89 20.33 -17.65
CA MET A 426 -15.57 19.76 -18.81
C MET A 426 -16.19 20.83 -19.70
N ALA A 427 -16.77 21.88 -19.09
CA ALA A 427 -17.27 23.04 -19.82
C ALA A 427 -16.15 23.80 -20.54
N TYR A 428 -15.01 24.04 -19.89
CA TYR A 428 -13.83 24.65 -20.52
C TYR A 428 -13.34 23.84 -21.71
N ILE A 429 -13.23 22.51 -21.56
CA ILE A 429 -12.83 21.61 -22.65
C ILE A 429 -13.78 21.77 -23.82
N ASN A 430 -15.09 21.74 -23.56
CA ASN A 430 -16.12 21.88 -24.58
C ASN A 430 -16.06 23.25 -25.30
N THR A 431 -15.80 24.35 -24.59
CA THR A 431 -15.83 25.68 -25.20
C THR A 431 -14.53 26.06 -25.89
N THR A 432 -13.40 25.52 -25.44
CA THR A 432 -12.07 26.01 -25.82
C THR A 432 -11.32 25.03 -26.71
N ILE A 433 -11.49 23.72 -26.50
CA ILE A 433 -10.72 22.68 -27.21
C ILE A 433 -11.60 21.58 -27.81
N ALA A 434 -12.92 21.77 -27.90
CA ALA A 434 -13.83 20.75 -28.43
C ALA A 434 -13.49 20.35 -29.86
N ASP A 435 -12.98 21.24 -30.71
CA ASP A 435 -12.68 20.90 -32.11
C ASP A 435 -11.26 20.32 -32.30
N ASP A 436 -10.47 20.26 -31.23
CA ASP A 436 -9.05 19.96 -31.32
C ASP A 436 -8.74 18.46 -31.28
N TYR A 437 -9.59 17.63 -30.67
CA TYR A 437 -9.36 16.20 -30.47
C TYR A 437 -10.39 15.32 -31.18
N GLU A 438 -9.99 14.12 -31.61
CA GLU A 438 -10.86 13.18 -32.33
C GLU A 438 -11.53 12.15 -31.42
N TYR A 439 -10.84 11.71 -30.36
CA TYR A 439 -11.36 10.78 -29.37
C TYR A 439 -10.76 11.07 -27.98
N ILE A 440 -11.36 10.47 -26.96
CA ILE A 440 -11.04 10.72 -25.56
C ILE A 440 -10.57 9.42 -24.91
N ILE A 441 -9.44 9.48 -24.25
CA ILE A 441 -8.96 8.47 -23.31
C ILE A 441 -9.35 8.93 -21.90
N TRP A 442 -10.04 8.07 -21.16
CA TRP A 442 -10.40 8.34 -19.77
C TRP A 442 -9.93 7.18 -18.89
N THR A 443 -8.82 7.36 -18.20
CA THR A 443 -8.13 6.26 -17.51
C THR A 443 -8.64 5.97 -16.10
N GLY A 444 -9.92 6.20 -15.78
CA GLY A 444 -10.52 5.75 -14.52
C GLY A 444 -10.31 6.68 -13.32
N ASP A 445 -10.50 6.11 -12.13
CA ASP A 445 -10.42 6.76 -10.82
C ASP A 445 -11.38 7.94 -10.63
N ILE A 446 -12.64 7.54 -10.43
CA ILE A 446 -13.81 8.39 -10.38
C ILE A 446 -14.10 8.85 -8.97
N THR A 447 -14.01 7.93 -8.00
CA THR A 447 -14.41 8.19 -6.61
C THR A 447 -13.27 8.74 -5.78
N ALA A 448 -13.59 9.62 -4.85
CA ALA A 448 -12.64 10.20 -3.91
C ALA A 448 -11.94 9.17 -2.99
N HIS A 449 -10.93 9.65 -2.27
CA HIS A 449 -10.05 8.89 -1.39
C HIS A 449 -10.65 8.62 0.01
N ASP A 450 -11.97 8.74 0.21
CA ASP A 450 -12.66 8.36 1.45
C ASP A 450 -12.87 6.85 1.61
N VAL A 451 -11.82 6.08 1.33
CA VAL A 451 -11.80 4.63 1.15
C VAL A 451 -12.29 3.83 2.36
N TRP A 452 -12.33 4.45 3.55
CA TRP A 452 -12.83 3.85 4.78
C TRP A 452 -14.36 4.01 4.95
N ASN A 453 -14.99 4.84 4.13
CA ASN A 453 -16.42 5.17 4.21
C ASN A 453 -17.14 5.10 2.84
N THR A 454 -16.58 4.34 1.91
CA THR A 454 -17.16 4.13 0.57
C THR A 454 -18.23 3.03 0.59
N THR A 455 -19.29 3.21 -0.19
CA THR A 455 -20.34 2.21 -0.40
C THR A 455 -20.53 1.91 -1.89
N ARG A 456 -21.28 0.85 -2.23
CA ARG A 456 -21.63 0.59 -3.64
C ARG A 456 -22.39 1.76 -4.25
N GLU A 457 -23.32 2.34 -3.49
CA GLU A 457 -24.14 3.46 -3.96
C GLU A 457 -23.29 4.69 -4.29
N THR A 458 -22.28 5.01 -3.47
CA THR A 458 -21.39 6.15 -3.75
C THR A 458 -20.58 5.94 -5.03
N ILE A 459 -20.07 4.72 -5.28
CA ILE A 459 -19.35 4.37 -6.52
C ILE A 459 -20.27 4.46 -7.75
N VAL A 460 -21.48 3.87 -7.65
CA VAL A 460 -22.46 3.91 -8.75
C VAL A 460 -22.89 5.34 -9.06
N ASN A 461 -23.18 6.16 -8.04
CA ASN A 461 -23.61 7.53 -8.26
C ASN A 461 -22.46 8.40 -8.79
N GLY A 462 -21.23 8.20 -8.32
CA GLY A 462 -20.03 8.84 -8.85
C GLY A 462 -19.82 8.55 -10.33
N SER A 463 -19.82 7.26 -10.70
CA SER A 463 -19.68 6.83 -12.10
C SER A 463 -20.78 7.37 -13.01
N ARG A 464 -22.05 7.31 -12.59
CA ARG A 464 -23.17 7.90 -13.35
C ARG A 464 -23.01 9.39 -13.54
N SER A 465 -22.64 10.11 -12.47
CA SER A 465 -22.45 11.55 -12.51
C SER A 465 -21.34 11.94 -13.49
N LEU A 466 -20.19 11.28 -13.43
CA LEU A 466 -19.07 11.59 -14.32
C LEU A 466 -19.35 11.18 -15.77
N THR A 467 -19.90 9.98 -15.99
CA THR A 467 -20.32 9.54 -17.33
C THR A 467 -21.31 10.53 -17.95
N SER A 468 -22.26 11.06 -17.16
CA SER A 468 -23.20 12.08 -17.61
C SER A 468 -22.51 13.40 -17.96
N LEU A 469 -21.53 13.86 -17.18
CA LEU A 469 -20.76 15.08 -17.47
C LEU A 469 -19.96 14.92 -18.77
N ILE A 470 -19.27 13.77 -18.92
CA ILE A 470 -18.50 13.46 -20.13
C ILE A 470 -19.40 13.43 -21.36
N THR A 471 -20.54 12.73 -21.26
CA THR A 471 -21.52 12.64 -22.35
C THR A 471 -22.04 14.02 -22.73
N LYS A 472 -22.40 14.84 -21.74
CA LYS A 472 -22.99 16.17 -21.92
C LYS A 472 -22.03 17.18 -22.55
N TYR A 473 -20.78 17.22 -22.10
CA TYR A 473 -19.86 18.32 -22.44
C TYR A 473 -18.82 17.93 -23.49
N ILE A 474 -18.14 16.80 -23.35
CA ILE A 474 -16.89 16.58 -24.10
C ILE A 474 -17.00 15.47 -25.15
N SER A 475 -17.93 14.52 -24.98
CA SER A 475 -18.08 13.43 -25.95
C SER A 475 -18.50 13.98 -27.31
N ASN A 476 -19.56 14.79 -27.38
CA ASN A 476 -20.11 15.40 -28.60
C ASN A 476 -20.15 14.44 -29.81
N GLY A 477 -20.56 13.18 -29.57
CA GLY A 477 -20.61 12.12 -30.60
C GLY A 477 -19.27 11.44 -30.93
N LYS A 478 -18.18 11.80 -30.25
CA LYS A 478 -16.87 11.16 -30.35
C LYS A 478 -16.76 9.92 -29.46
N LEU A 479 -15.81 9.05 -29.81
CA LEU A 479 -15.49 7.87 -29.02
C LEU A 479 -14.81 8.28 -27.70
N VAL A 480 -15.27 7.67 -26.61
CA VAL A 480 -14.64 7.75 -25.30
C VAL A 480 -14.19 6.35 -24.91
N PHE A 481 -12.95 6.22 -24.46
CA PHE A 481 -12.38 4.96 -24.02
C PHE A 481 -12.19 4.99 -22.49
N PRO A 482 -13.26 4.70 -21.70
CA PRO A 482 -13.13 4.57 -20.26
C PRO A 482 -12.33 3.33 -19.87
N VAL A 483 -11.51 3.48 -18.85
CA VAL A 483 -10.78 2.41 -18.15
C VAL A 483 -11.33 2.29 -16.73
N VAL A 484 -11.36 1.07 -16.19
CA VAL A 484 -11.66 0.82 -14.78
C VAL A 484 -10.40 1.10 -13.95
N GLY A 485 -10.43 2.13 -13.11
CA GLY A 485 -9.37 2.46 -12.15
C GLY A 485 -9.44 1.61 -10.89
N ASN A 486 -8.54 1.83 -9.93
CA ASN A 486 -8.50 1.05 -8.69
C ASN A 486 -9.50 1.55 -7.64
N HIS A 487 -9.92 2.81 -7.71
CA HIS A 487 -10.93 3.39 -6.80
C HIS A 487 -12.37 2.94 -7.11
N GLU A 488 -12.62 2.35 -8.28
CA GLU A 488 -13.95 1.78 -8.60
C GLU A 488 -14.26 0.48 -7.85
N GLY A 489 -13.24 -0.19 -7.31
CA GLY A 489 -13.40 -1.41 -6.50
C GLY A 489 -14.01 -1.12 -5.12
N LEU A 490 -14.76 -2.09 -4.58
CA LEU A 490 -15.23 -2.01 -3.20
C LEU A 490 -14.97 -3.35 -2.46
N PRO A 491 -14.03 -3.37 -1.50
CA PRO A 491 -13.17 -2.28 -1.04
C PRO A 491 -12.21 -1.76 -2.13
N VAL A 492 -11.62 -0.57 -1.91
CA VAL A 492 -10.67 0.03 -2.86
C VAL A 492 -9.57 -0.97 -3.27
N ASN A 493 -9.16 -0.92 -4.54
CA ASN A 493 -8.16 -1.81 -5.17
C ASN A 493 -8.60 -3.27 -5.34
N GLN A 494 -9.75 -3.69 -4.80
CA GLN A 494 -10.10 -5.11 -4.77
C GLN A 494 -10.85 -5.52 -6.03
N PHE A 495 -10.17 -6.32 -6.86
CA PHE A 495 -10.69 -6.86 -8.12
C PHE A 495 -10.54 -8.39 -8.10
N PRO A 496 -11.57 -9.11 -7.63
CA PRO A 496 -11.57 -10.56 -7.56
C PRO A 496 -11.55 -11.18 -8.95
N PRO A 497 -10.80 -12.29 -9.17
CA PRO A 497 -10.74 -12.96 -10.46
C PRO A 497 -12.13 -13.53 -10.83
N PRO A 498 -12.44 -13.75 -12.12
CA PRO A 498 -13.79 -14.09 -12.58
C PRO A 498 -14.38 -15.37 -11.98
N GLU A 499 -13.54 -16.26 -11.44
CA GLU A 499 -13.96 -17.49 -10.78
C GLU A 499 -14.66 -17.23 -9.43
N ILE A 500 -14.44 -16.06 -8.82
CA ILE A 500 -15.11 -15.65 -7.58
C ILE A 500 -16.51 -15.13 -7.92
N GLN A 501 -17.52 -15.80 -7.36
CA GLN A 501 -18.94 -15.48 -7.58
C GLN A 501 -19.62 -14.98 -6.32
N GLY A 502 -20.84 -14.45 -6.47
CA GLY A 502 -21.68 -14.03 -5.35
C GLY A 502 -21.25 -12.67 -4.79
N PRO A 503 -21.43 -12.45 -3.47
CA PRO A 503 -21.33 -11.11 -2.87
C PRO A 503 -19.92 -10.52 -2.90
N LEU A 504 -18.88 -11.37 -2.97
CA LEU A 504 -17.47 -10.98 -3.06
C LEU A 504 -17.01 -10.72 -4.49
N SER A 505 -17.87 -10.85 -5.49
CA SER A 505 -17.52 -10.60 -6.91
C SER A 505 -17.75 -9.14 -7.30
N ASN A 506 -16.98 -8.66 -8.30
CA ASN A 506 -17.21 -7.36 -8.95
C ASN A 506 -18.18 -7.41 -10.14
N ALA A 507 -18.98 -8.49 -10.27
CA ALA A 507 -19.96 -8.59 -11.34
C ALA A 507 -21.01 -7.45 -11.31
N TRP A 508 -21.33 -6.93 -10.11
CA TRP A 508 -22.21 -5.78 -9.95
C TRP A 508 -21.62 -4.51 -10.59
N LEU A 509 -20.31 -4.28 -10.39
CA LEU A 509 -19.58 -3.13 -10.89
C LEU A 509 -19.52 -3.16 -12.41
N TYR A 510 -19.07 -4.27 -13.01
CA TYR A 510 -18.94 -4.38 -14.46
C TYR A 510 -20.30 -4.28 -15.18
N ARG A 511 -21.39 -4.80 -14.59
CA ARG A 511 -22.73 -4.61 -15.15
C ARG A 511 -23.17 -3.16 -15.14
N GLU A 512 -22.92 -2.45 -14.05
CA GLU A 512 -23.27 -1.05 -13.91
C GLU A 512 -22.45 -0.17 -14.87
N LEU A 513 -21.13 -0.37 -14.93
CA LEU A 513 -20.26 0.36 -15.84
C LEU A 513 -20.61 0.06 -17.30
N LEU A 514 -20.89 -1.20 -17.66
CA LEU A 514 -21.30 -1.54 -19.02
C LEU A 514 -22.62 -0.87 -19.40
N ALA A 515 -23.60 -0.81 -18.49
CA ALA A 515 -24.86 -0.14 -18.77
C ALA A 515 -24.63 1.34 -19.12
N GLN A 516 -23.73 2.01 -18.41
CA GLN A 516 -23.36 3.41 -18.63
C GLN A 516 -22.52 3.61 -19.90
N TRP A 517 -21.59 2.69 -20.20
CA TRP A 517 -20.58 2.82 -21.25
C TRP A 517 -20.90 2.06 -22.53
N SER A 518 -22.05 1.39 -22.60
CA SER A 518 -22.50 0.61 -23.77
C SER A 518 -22.52 1.40 -25.08
N GLN A 519 -22.71 2.72 -25.01
CA GLN A 519 -22.61 3.63 -26.16
C GLN A 519 -21.19 3.73 -26.76
N TRP A 520 -20.16 3.40 -26.00
CA TRP A 520 -18.75 3.48 -26.42
C TRP A 520 -18.09 2.10 -26.58
N ILE A 521 -18.60 1.09 -25.88
CA ILE A 521 -18.10 -0.28 -25.91
C ILE A 521 -18.88 -1.10 -26.95
N PRO A 522 -18.22 -1.62 -28.01
CA PRO A 522 -18.90 -2.42 -29.02
C PRO A 522 -19.52 -3.69 -28.44
N ASN A 523 -20.70 -4.07 -28.96
CA ASN A 523 -21.46 -5.25 -28.49
C ASN A 523 -20.63 -6.55 -28.44
N GLY A 524 -19.71 -6.74 -29.40
CA GLY A 524 -18.83 -7.91 -29.45
C GLY A 524 -17.89 -8.04 -28.23
N TYR A 525 -17.62 -6.95 -27.52
CA TYR A 525 -16.76 -6.93 -26.34
C TYR A 525 -17.54 -6.84 -25.02
N HIS A 526 -18.88 -6.88 -25.04
CA HIS A 526 -19.66 -6.83 -23.79
C HIS A 526 -19.35 -8.02 -22.88
N GLN A 527 -19.10 -9.20 -23.43
CA GLN A 527 -18.76 -10.38 -22.64
C GLN A 527 -17.37 -10.30 -22.00
N THR A 528 -16.36 -9.78 -22.72
CA THR A 528 -15.01 -9.59 -22.14
C THR A 528 -15.03 -8.49 -21.07
N PHE A 529 -15.80 -7.42 -21.31
CA PHE A 529 -15.99 -6.37 -20.32
C PHE A 529 -16.69 -6.89 -19.06
N LEU A 530 -17.76 -7.68 -19.19
CA LEU A 530 -18.44 -8.28 -18.03
C LEU A 530 -17.57 -9.33 -17.32
N ARG A 531 -16.63 -9.96 -18.02
CA ARG A 531 -15.69 -10.92 -17.44
C ARG A 531 -14.68 -10.23 -16.53
N TYR A 532 -14.03 -9.15 -17.00
CA TYR A 532 -12.97 -8.50 -16.22
C TYR A 532 -12.67 -7.03 -16.58
N GLY A 533 -13.60 -6.33 -17.23
CA GLY A 533 -13.49 -4.89 -17.49
C GLY A 533 -12.60 -4.48 -18.68
N TYR A 534 -12.15 -5.42 -19.51
CA TYR A 534 -11.32 -5.14 -20.69
C TYR A 534 -12.08 -5.33 -22.02
N TYR A 535 -11.71 -4.53 -23.03
CA TYR A 535 -12.34 -4.49 -24.35
C TYR A 535 -11.44 -3.79 -25.37
N ALA A 536 -11.82 -3.80 -26.64
CA ALA A 536 -11.20 -2.98 -27.66
C ALA A 536 -12.24 -2.27 -28.53
N ASN A 537 -11.84 -1.19 -29.20
CA ASN A 537 -12.67 -0.56 -30.23
C ASN A 537 -11.78 0.13 -31.28
N ASN A 538 -12.25 0.19 -32.52
CA ASN A 538 -11.55 0.81 -33.61
C ASN A 538 -11.85 2.31 -33.64
N VAL A 539 -10.79 3.13 -33.64
CA VAL A 539 -10.91 4.58 -33.90
C VAL A 539 -11.02 4.80 -35.40
N SER A 540 -10.25 4.05 -36.18
CA SER A 540 -10.25 4.08 -37.65
C SER A 540 -9.89 2.72 -38.23
N LYS A 541 -9.85 2.61 -39.56
CA LYS A 541 -9.34 1.41 -40.24
C LYS A 541 -7.86 1.13 -39.95
N LEU A 542 -7.10 2.15 -39.52
CA LEU A 542 -5.66 2.06 -39.28
C LEU A 542 -5.30 2.01 -37.79
N LEU A 543 -6.23 2.36 -36.90
CA LEU A 543 -5.96 2.46 -35.46
C LEU A 543 -7.05 1.79 -34.62
N LYS A 544 -6.62 0.85 -33.77
CA LYS A 544 -7.42 0.22 -32.71
C LYS A 544 -6.93 0.69 -31.35
N VAL A 545 -7.85 0.92 -30.42
CA VAL A 545 -7.53 1.14 -29.01
C VAL A 545 -7.91 -0.12 -28.24
N VAL A 546 -6.96 -0.64 -27.47
CA VAL A 546 -7.10 -1.80 -26.60
C VAL A 546 -7.10 -1.33 -25.15
N VAL A 547 -8.18 -1.61 -24.44
CA VAL A 547 -8.41 -1.17 -23.06
C VAL A 547 -8.19 -2.31 -22.11
N LEU A 548 -7.21 -2.15 -21.21
CA LEU A 548 -6.87 -3.12 -20.18
C LEU A 548 -7.42 -2.69 -18.81
N ASN A 549 -7.90 -3.66 -18.05
CA ASN A 549 -8.06 -3.52 -16.61
C ASN A 549 -6.74 -3.86 -15.92
N THR A 550 -5.92 -2.86 -15.64
CA THR A 550 -4.58 -3.05 -15.02
C THR A 550 -4.64 -3.34 -13.52
N ASN A 551 -5.81 -3.34 -12.88
CA ASN A 551 -6.00 -3.96 -11.56
C ASN A 551 -5.65 -5.47 -11.57
N ALA A 552 -5.58 -6.10 -12.74
CA ALA A 552 -5.07 -7.45 -12.94
C ALA A 552 -3.59 -7.63 -12.56
N CYS A 553 -2.80 -6.56 -12.54
CA CYS A 553 -1.38 -6.64 -12.19
C CYS A 553 -1.09 -6.14 -10.76
N ALA A 554 -2.00 -5.35 -10.18
CA ALA A 554 -1.72 -4.47 -9.06
C ALA A 554 -1.36 -5.22 -7.78
N ARG A 555 -0.23 -4.87 -7.15
CA ARG A 555 0.16 -5.45 -5.84
C ARG A 555 -0.85 -5.15 -4.73
N ILE A 556 -1.57 -4.04 -4.87
CA ILE A 556 -2.64 -3.58 -3.98
C ILE A 556 -3.97 -4.32 -4.20
N ASN A 557 -4.09 -5.15 -5.26
CA ASN A 557 -5.20 -6.06 -5.45
C ASN A 557 -4.91 -7.39 -4.72
N PHE A 558 -5.46 -7.51 -3.51
CA PHE A 558 -5.16 -8.64 -2.62
C PHE A 558 -5.70 -9.98 -3.14
N TRP A 559 -6.65 -9.94 -4.07
CA TRP A 559 -7.18 -11.14 -4.73
C TRP A 559 -6.13 -11.88 -5.56
N LEU A 560 -5.05 -11.22 -5.99
CA LEU A 560 -3.92 -11.87 -6.66
C LEU A 560 -3.18 -12.87 -5.75
N MET A 561 -3.35 -12.77 -4.43
CA MET A 561 -2.84 -13.77 -3.48
C MET A 561 -3.59 -15.10 -3.55
N LEU A 562 -4.76 -15.17 -4.19
CA LEU A 562 -5.44 -16.44 -4.48
C LEU A 562 -4.90 -17.10 -5.73
N ASN A 563 -4.83 -16.34 -6.82
CA ASN A 563 -4.29 -16.77 -8.09
C ASN A 563 -3.78 -15.56 -8.88
N PRO A 564 -2.46 -15.38 -9.01
CA PRO A 564 -1.87 -14.27 -9.74
C PRO A 564 -1.77 -14.53 -11.26
N ASN A 565 -2.19 -15.70 -11.75
CA ASN A 565 -1.97 -16.13 -13.12
C ASN A 565 -3.01 -15.54 -14.05
N ASP A 566 -2.56 -14.68 -14.98
CA ASP A 566 -3.35 -13.95 -15.98
C ASP A 566 -4.83 -13.70 -15.58
N PRO A 567 -5.10 -12.85 -14.57
CA PRO A 567 -6.46 -12.61 -14.10
C PRO A 567 -7.39 -12.19 -15.25
N GLY A 568 -8.51 -12.90 -15.40
CA GLY A 568 -9.42 -12.67 -16.52
C GLY A 568 -9.04 -13.35 -17.84
N GLY A 569 -7.81 -13.88 -17.98
CA GLY A 569 -7.24 -14.29 -19.26
C GLY A 569 -6.87 -13.09 -20.14
N GLN A 570 -6.59 -11.94 -19.52
CA GLN A 570 -6.48 -10.64 -20.17
C GLN A 570 -5.23 -10.52 -21.04
N LEU A 571 -4.05 -10.94 -20.56
CA LEU A 571 -2.83 -10.85 -21.36
C LEU A 571 -2.86 -11.82 -22.54
N GLN A 572 -3.41 -13.02 -22.35
CA GLN A 572 -3.60 -13.94 -23.48
C GLN A 572 -4.61 -13.39 -24.51
N TRP A 573 -5.64 -12.66 -24.06
CA TRP A 573 -6.55 -11.94 -24.96
C TRP A 573 -5.85 -10.78 -25.68
N LEU A 574 -5.03 -9.99 -24.99
CA LEU A 574 -4.23 -8.91 -25.57
C LEU A 574 -3.33 -9.43 -26.71
N VAL A 575 -2.68 -10.58 -26.53
CA VAL A 575 -1.87 -11.22 -27.60
C VAL A 575 -2.69 -11.45 -28.86
N ARG A 576 -3.94 -11.91 -28.73
CA ARG A 576 -4.82 -12.15 -29.91
C ARG A 576 -5.20 -10.86 -30.61
N GLU A 577 -5.56 -9.81 -29.85
CA GLU A 577 -5.89 -8.49 -30.41
C GLU A 577 -4.70 -7.87 -31.17
N LEU A 578 -3.49 -7.98 -30.61
CA LEU A 578 -2.27 -7.49 -31.24
C LEU A 578 -1.90 -8.30 -32.49
N LEU A 579 -2.04 -9.62 -32.44
CA LEU A 579 -1.79 -10.50 -33.59
C LEU A 579 -2.76 -10.21 -34.74
N GLU A 580 -4.05 -10.02 -34.44
CA GLU A 580 -5.06 -9.66 -35.43
C GLU A 580 -4.79 -8.28 -36.04
N SER A 581 -4.44 -7.29 -35.21
CA SER A 581 -4.12 -5.94 -35.66
C SER A 581 -2.89 -5.97 -36.57
N GLN A 582 -1.84 -6.70 -36.19
CA GLN A 582 -0.64 -6.88 -37.01
C GLN A 582 -0.96 -7.55 -38.36
N ARG A 583 -1.78 -8.61 -38.38
CA ARG A 583 -2.21 -9.29 -39.62
C ARG A 583 -3.00 -8.36 -40.54
N SER A 584 -3.74 -7.43 -39.96
CA SER A 584 -4.58 -6.47 -40.68
C SER A 584 -3.85 -5.17 -41.03
N GLY A 585 -2.57 -5.04 -40.67
CA GLY A 585 -1.80 -3.80 -40.85
C GLY A 585 -2.31 -2.62 -40.01
N GLN A 586 -3.05 -2.91 -38.93
CA GLN A 586 -3.64 -1.94 -38.03
C GLN A 586 -2.69 -1.67 -36.85
N SER A 587 -2.50 -0.41 -36.51
CA SER A 587 -1.74 0.02 -35.34
C SER A 587 -2.60 0.00 -34.07
N VAL A 588 -1.96 -0.09 -32.91
CA VAL A 588 -2.63 -0.22 -31.62
C VAL A 588 -2.17 0.82 -30.62
N HIS A 589 -3.14 1.45 -29.95
CA HIS A 589 -2.94 2.11 -28.67
C HIS A 589 -3.38 1.19 -27.53
N ILE A 590 -2.54 1.06 -26.51
CA ILE A 590 -2.91 0.35 -25.28
C ILE A 590 -3.22 1.39 -24.21
N ILE A 591 -4.35 1.24 -23.52
CA ILE A 591 -4.68 2.09 -22.38
C ILE A 591 -4.97 1.25 -21.15
N GLY A 592 -4.59 1.77 -19.99
CA GLY A 592 -4.84 1.18 -18.68
C GLY A 592 -4.87 2.26 -17.61
N HIS A 593 -5.08 1.88 -16.35
CA HIS A 593 -5.05 2.83 -15.24
C HIS A 593 -3.67 2.81 -14.56
N ILE A 594 -3.39 1.74 -13.81
CA ILE A 594 -2.09 1.47 -13.16
C ILE A 594 -1.01 1.21 -14.22
N PRO A 595 0.15 1.88 -14.14
CA PRO A 595 1.23 1.70 -15.10
C PRO A 595 1.90 0.32 -14.97
N PRO A 596 2.36 -0.28 -16.09
CA PRO A 596 2.95 -1.61 -16.11
C PRO A 596 4.42 -1.59 -15.62
N ASP A 597 4.65 -1.30 -14.34
CA ASP A 597 5.98 -1.20 -13.75
C ASP A 597 6.23 -2.10 -12.53
N ASN A 598 7.50 -2.19 -12.12
CA ASN A 598 7.96 -3.08 -11.06
C ASN A 598 7.64 -2.60 -9.64
N THR A 599 7.02 -1.42 -9.48
CA THR A 599 6.60 -0.89 -8.18
C THR A 599 5.12 -1.13 -7.93
N GLN A 600 4.30 -0.99 -8.98
CA GLN A 600 2.85 -1.10 -8.93
C GLN A 600 2.35 -2.51 -9.25
N CYS A 601 2.97 -3.19 -10.22
CA CYS A 601 2.53 -4.50 -10.69
C CYS A 601 3.35 -5.66 -10.07
N ILE A 602 2.75 -6.85 -10.03
CA ILE A 602 3.45 -8.09 -9.71
C ILE A 602 4.48 -8.44 -10.80
N SER A 603 5.65 -8.92 -10.39
CA SER A 603 6.80 -9.09 -11.30
C SER A 603 6.52 -10.03 -12.49
N GLN A 604 5.78 -11.13 -12.27
CA GLN A 604 5.46 -12.06 -13.35
C GLN A 604 4.52 -11.44 -14.40
N TRP A 605 3.61 -10.56 -14.00
CA TRP A 605 2.74 -9.88 -14.94
C TRP A 605 3.55 -8.90 -15.80
N VAL A 606 4.45 -8.11 -15.19
CA VAL A 606 5.34 -7.19 -15.92
C VAL A 606 6.25 -7.95 -16.87
N HIS A 607 6.79 -9.10 -16.44
CA HIS A 607 7.57 -9.98 -17.30
C HIS A 607 6.80 -10.35 -18.57
N ASN A 608 5.58 -10.90 -18.43
CA ASN A 608 4.74 -11.26 -19.57
C ASN A 608 4.37 -10.05 -20.43
N TYR A 609 4.02 -8.93 -19.81
CA TYR A 609 3.67 -7.70 -20.51
C TYR A 609 4.82 -7.21 -21.39
N LEU A 610 6.06 -7.19 -20.87
CA LEU A 610 7.24 -6.80 -21.64
C LEU A 610 7.52 -7.76 -22.81
N GLN A 611 7.30 -9.06 -22.65
CA GLN A 611 7.41 -10.03 -23.75
C GLN A 611 6.41 -9.74 -24.88
N ILE A 612 5.17 -9.39 -24.52
CA ILE A 612 4.13 -8.99 -25.48
C ILE A 612 4.53 -7.70 -26.19
N VAL A 613 4.94 -6.67 -25.44
CA VAL A 613 5.32 -5.37 -25.99
C VAL A 613 6.53 -5.49 -26.91
N ASP A 614 7.54 -6.28 -26.55
CA ASP A 614 8.74 -6.53 -27.37
C ASP A 614 8.35 -7.15 -28.71
N LYS A 615 7.54 -8.23 -28.66
CA LYS A 615 7.08 -8.96 -29.84
C LYS A 615 6.25 -8.08 -30.79
N TYR A 616 5.36 -7.25 -30.25
CA TYR A 616 4.42 -6.44 -31.02
C TYR A 616 4.80 -4.96 -31.09
N SER A 617 6.07 -4.63 -30.81
CA SER A 617 6.60 -3.25 -30.76
C SER A 617 6.36 -2.44 -32.04
N GLN A 618 6.29 -3.10 -33.21
CA GLN A 618 5.97 -2.43 -34.46
C GLN A 618 4.48 -2.10 -34.63
N THR A 619 3.61 -2.86 -33.96
CA THR A 619 2.14 -2.70 -34.00
C THR A 619 1.67 -1.69 -32.96
N ILE A 620 2.31 -1.66 -31.78
CA ILE A 620 1.96 -0.75 -30.68
C ILE A 620 2.56 0.64 -30.96
N LYS A 621 1.71 1.67 -31.07
CA LYS A 621 2.11 3.05 -31.39
C LYS A 621 1.95 4.05 -30.24
N GLY A 622 1.28 3.64 -29.16
CA GLY A 622 1.11 4.46 -27.96
C GLY A 622 0.62 3.64 -26.78
N GLN A 623 1.05 4.01 -25.57
CA GLN A 623 0.55 3.43 -24.33
C GLN A 623 0.25 4.52 -23.31
N PHE A 624 -0.94 4.51 -22.71
CA PHE A 624 -1.45 5.61 -21.89
C PHE A 624 -2.03 5.11 -20.56
N PHE A 625 -1.57 5.70 -19.46
CA PHE A 625 -1.89 5.32 -18.09
C PHE A 625 -2.11 6.55 -17.20
N GLY A 626 -2.49 6.33 -15.93
CA GLY A 626 -2.72 7.36 -14.90
C GLY A 626 -2.17 6.91 -13.55
N HIS A 627 -3.01 6.96 -12.50
CA HIS A 627 -2.81 6.37 -11.16
C HIS A 627 -1.76 7.06 -10.29
N THR A 628 -0.60 7.43 -10.83
CA THR A 628 0.45 8.09 -10.03
C THR A 628 0.14 9.54 -9.71
N HIS A 629 -0.85 10.11 -10.40
CA HIS A 629 -1.25 11.52 -10.37
C HIS A 629 -0.21 12.50 -10.95
N PHE A 630 1.07 12.16 -11.02
CA PHE A 630 2.14 13.02 -11.51
C PHE A 630 2.27 13.01 -13.05
N ASP A 631 2.94 14.02 -13.59
CA ASP A 631 3.34 14.02 -15.00
C ASP A 631 4.61 13.17 -15.17
N GLU A 632 4.45 11.97 -15.71
CA GLU A 632 5.54 11.00 -15.81
C GLU A 632 5.53 10.18 -17.10
N PHE A 633 6.61 9.44 -17.30
CA PHE A 633 6.69 8.39 -18.32
C PHE A 633 7.51 7.20 -17.80
N ARG A 634 7.38 6.08 -18.51
CA ARG A 634 8.20 4.87 -18.35
C ARG A 634 8.78 4.49 -19.70
N VAL A 635 10.07 4.15 -19.73
CA VAL A 635 10.74 3.58 -20.92
C VAL A 635 10.82 2.08 -20.73
N LEU A 636 10.14 1.33 -21.59
CA LEU A 636 10.10 -0.14 -21.53
C LEU A 636 11.24 -0.69 -22.38
N TYR A 637 12.01 -1.64 -21.84
CA TYR A 637 13.16 -2.23 -22.52
C TYR A 637 12.91 -3.68 -22.93
N SER A 638 13.57 -4.11 -24.00
CA SER A 638 13.46 -5.49 -24.48
C SER A 638 13.94 -6.48 -23.42
N PRO A 639 13.14 -7.51 -23.09
CA PRO A 639 13.59 -8.60 -22.23
C PRO A 639 14.79 -9.35 -22.78
N SER A 640 14.96 -9.39 -24.12
CA SER A 640 16.06 -10.08 -24.80
C SER A 640 17.35 -9.25 -24.86
N ASN A 641 17.22 -7.92 -24.85
CA ASN A 641 18.33 -6.98 -24.81
C ASN A 641 17.93 -5.71 -24.05
N GLN A 642 18.31 -5.65 -22.77
CA GLN A 642 17.94 -4.54 -21.87
C GLN A 642 18.51 -3.18 -22.29
N SER A 643 19.39 -3.11 -23.29
CA SER A 643 19.88 -1.83 -23.84
C SER A 643 18.94 -1.23 -24.89
N VAL A 644 17.92 -1.96 -25.33
CA VAL A 644 17.03 -1.55 -26.41
C VAL A 644 15.70 -1.05 -25.83
N PRO A 645 15.40 0.26 -25.89
CA PRO A 645 14.09 0.77 -25.54
C PRO A 645 13.09 0.41 -26.65
N ILE A 646 11.99 -0.24 -26.29
CA ILE A 646 11.02 -0.81 -27.23
C ILE A 646 9.67 -0.08 -27.23
N SER A 647 9.35 0.63 -26.15
CA SER A 647 8.11 1.38 -26.04
C SER A 647 8.15 2.42 -24.92
N VAL A 648 7.17 3.31 -24.91
CA VAL A 648 6.99 4.33 -23.87
C VAL A 648 5.57 4.25 -23.35
N ALA A 649 5.44 4.17 -22.03
CA ALA A 649 4.16 4.32 -21.34
C ALA A 649 4.07 5.74 -20.78
N TYR A 650 3.10 6.51 -21.25
CA TYR A 650 2.85 7.87 -20.79
C TYR A 650 1.87 7.83 -19.62
N LEU A 651 2.23 8.45 -18.51
CA LEU A 651 1.39 8.58 -17.33
C LEU A 651 0.86 10.01 -17.33
N ALA A 652 -0.44 10.17 -17.56
CA ALA A 652 -1.07 11.48 -17.54
C ALA A 652 -1.25 11.96 -16.10
N PRO A 653 -1.05 13.27 -15.86
CA PRO A 653 -1.31 13.83 -14.55
C PRO A 653 -2.78 13.76 -14.19
N SER A 654 -3.04 13.81 -12.89
CA SER A 654 -4.40 13.83 -12.34
C SER A 654 -5.12 15.15 -12.58
N VAL A 655 -6.44 15.06 -12.72
CA VAL A 655 -7.32 16.22 -12.56
C VAL A 655 -7.49 16.56 -11.08
N THR A 656 -7.50 15.58 -10.17
CA THR A 656 -7.53 15.86 -8.73
C THR A 656 -6.26 16.57 -8.26
N PRO A 657 -6.35 17.55 -7.33
CA PRO A 657 -5.18 18.12 -6.69
C PRO A 657 -4.58 17.21 -5.60
N TYR A 658 -5.20 16.05 -5.33
CA TYR A 658 -4.73 15.05 -4.37
C TYR A 658 -3.38 14.45 -4.81
N GLU A 659 -2.28 14.61 -4.09
CA GLU A 659 -2.07 15.69 -3.14
C GLU A 659 -0.94 16.61 -3.57
N SER A 660 -0.99 17.86 -3.08
CA SER A 660 0.05 18.88 -3.28
C SER A 660 0.34 19.23 -4.73
N VAL A 661 -0.65 19.12 -5.62
CA VAL A 661 -0.46 19.27 -7.06
C VAL A 661 -1.57 20.06 -7.75
N ASN A 662 -1.27 20.65 -8.90
CA ASN A 662 -2.28 21.39 -9.67
C ASN A 662 -3.18 20.43 -10.47
N PRO A 663 -4.50 20.69 -10.57
CA PRO A 663 -5.39 20.00 -11.51
C PRO A 663 -4.87 20.11 -12.95
N ALA A 664 -4.77 19.00 -13.67
CA ALA A 664 -4.20 18.98 -15.02
C ALA A 664 -4.88 17.97 -15.97
N PHE A 665 -4.66 18.16 -17.27
CA PHE A 665 -5.01 17.20 -18.32
C PHE A 665 -4.04 17.30 -19.50
N ARG A 666 -4.12 16.36 -20.44
CA ARG A 666 -3.18 16.26 -21.57
C ARG A 666 -3.85 16.13 -22.92
N LEU A 667 -3.24 16.74 -23.94
CA LEU A 667 -3.56 16.54 -25.36
C LEU A 667 -2.35 15.95 -26.11
N TYR A 668 -2.53 14.80 -26.73
CA TYR A 668 -1.52 14.19 -27.61
C TYR A 668 -1.77 14.57 -29.06
N SER A 669 -0.72 14.84 -29.82
CA SER A 669 -0.80 14.90 -31.29
C SER A 669 -0.34 13.57 -31.87
N ILE A 670 -1.09 13.02 -32.81
CA ILE A 670 -0.81 11.74 -33.45
C ILE A 670 -0.84 11.84 -34.98
N ASP A 671 -0.08 10.98 -35.65
CA ASP A 671 -0.20 10.79 -37.10
C ASP A 671 -1.39 9.88 -37.46
N SER A 672 -1.59 9.63 -38.76
CA SER A 672 -2.66 8.77 -39.28
C SER A 672 -2.59 7.30 -38.83
N ALA A 673 -1.40 6.82 -38.45
CA ALA A 673 -1.18 5.48 -37.90
C ALA A 673 -1.30 5.47 -36.36
N GLY A 674 -1.54 6.62 -35.73
CA GLY A 674 -1.58 6.74 -34.27
C GLY A 674 -0.21 6.89 -33.63
N THR A 675 0.88 7.09 -34.37
CA THR A 675 2.18 7.38 -33.74
C THR A 675 2.11 8.71 -33.01
N ILE A 676 2.56 8.75 -31.77
CA ILE A 676 2.58 9.97 -30.96
C ILE A 676 3.68 10.91 -31.48
N LEU A 677 3.29 12.13 -31.86
CA LEU A 677 4.17 13.14 -32.45
C LEU A 677 4.67 14.17 -31.44
N ASP A 678 3.79 14.59 -30.52
CA ASP A 678 4.09 15.50 -29.40
C ASP A 678 2.94 15.40 -28.37
N HIS A 679 3.12 15.96 -27.17
CA HIS A 679 2.03 16.15 -26.22
C HIS A 679 2.07 17.53 -25.57
N GLN A 680 0.89 18.07 -25.24
CA GLN A 680 0.69 19.34 -24.56
C GLN A 680 0.02 19.10 -23.20
N ASN A 681 0.57 19.73 -22.16
CA ASN A 681 0.03 19.62 -20.81
C ASN A 681 -0.66 20.92 -20.40
N TYR A 682 -1.89 20.78 -19.91
CA TYR A 682 -2.68 21.88 -19.38
C TYR A 682 -2.80 21.72 -17.88
N TYR A 683 -2.65 22.81 -17.12
CA TYR A 683 -2.89 22.80 -15.69
C TYR A 683 -3.65 24.05 -15.24
N LEU A 684 -4.39 23.93 -14.14
CA LEU A 684 -5.01 25.04 -13.45
C LEU A 684 -4.11 25.43 -12.28
N ASN A 685 -3.58 26.66 -12.28
CA ASN A 685 -2.88 27.18 -11.10
C ASN A 685 -3.91 27.36 -9.98
N LEU A 686 -3.90 26.43 -9.01
CA LEU A 686 -4.91 26.38 -7.97
C LEU A 686 -4.79 27.55 -6.98
N THR A 687 -3.57 28.04 -6.71
CA THR A 687 -3.32 29.26 -5.93
C THR A 687 -4.04 30.45 -6.56
N ASP A 688 -3.81 30.72 -7.84
CA ASP A 688 -4.40 31.87 -8.55
C ASP A 688 -5.92 31.72 -8.72
N ALA A 689 -6.40 30.53 -9.04
CA ALA A 689 -7.82 30.25 -9.15
C ALA A 689 -8.56 30.52 -7.83
N ASN A 690 -7.98 30.13 -6.70
CA ASN A 690 -8.56 30.34 -5.37
C ASN A 690 -8.48 31.80 -4.88
N LEU A 691 -7.61 32.65 -5.46
CA LEU A 691 -7.64 34.10 -5.22
C LEU A 691 -8.84 34.78 -5.91
N HIS A 692 -9.42 34.14 -6.92
CA HIS A 692 -10.52 34.67 -7.73
C HIS A 692 -11.73 33.72 -7.76
N PRO A 693 -12.33 33.36 -6.60
CA PRO A 693 -13.40 32.37 -6.52
C PRO A 693 -14.68 32.78 -7.29
N ASP A 694 -14.90 34.08 -7.49
CA ASP A 694 -16.04 34.61 -8.24
C ASP A 694 -15.89 34.41 -9.77
N ASN A 695 -14.67 34.15 -10.27
CA ASN A 695 -14.44 33.87 -11.68
C ASN A 695 -14.77 32.40 -12.01
N LEU A 696 -16.03 32.13 -12.34
CA LEU A 696 -16.55 30.79 -12.58
C LEU A 696 -16.06 30.10 -13.87
N THR A 697 -15.05 30.66 -14.55
CA THR A 697 -14.42 30.10 -15.75
C THR A 697 -12.93 29.85 -15.46
N PRO A 698 -12.55 28.62 -15.07
CA PRO A 698 -11.15 28.32 -14.76
C PRO A 698 -10.28 28.52 -16.00
N GLN A 699 -9.13 29.18 -15.82
CA GLN A 699 -8.18 29.43 -16.88
C GLN A 699 -7.09 28.36 -16.84
N TYR A 700 -7.14 27.40 -17.76
CA TYR A 700 -6.10 26.40 -17.90
C TYR A 700 -4.94 26.95 -18.72
N ILE A 701 -3.72 26.78 -18.19
CA ILE A 701 -2.48 27.26 -18.79
C ILE A 701 -1.82 26.10 -19.52
N ILE A 702 -1.36 26.32 -20.76
CA ILE A 702 -0.46 25.39 -21.43
C ILE A 702 0.88 25.46 -20.71
N GLY A 703 1.23 24.41 -19.98
CA GLY A 703 2.49 24.31 -19.26
C GLY A 703 3.67 24.15 -20.22
N TYR A 704 3.63 23.09 -21.04
CA TYR A 704 4.70 22.79 -21.99
C TYR A 704 4.24 21.86 -23.12
N THR A 705 5.03 21.79 -24.20
CA THR A 705 5.03 20.66 -25.13
C THR A 705 6.30 19.84 -24.95
N ALA A 706 6.22 18.51 -25.03
CA ALA A 706 7.35 17.63 -24.74
C ALA A 706 8.57 17.92 -25.61
N LYS A 707 8.36 18.05 -26.92
CA LYS A 707 9.46 18.31 -27.87
C LYS A 707 10.15 19.63 -27.59
N GLN A 708 9.38 20.69 -27.30
CA GLN A 708 9.93 22.01 -27.04
C GLN A 708 10.67 22.04 -25.70
N ALA A 709 10.09 21.51 -24.64
CA ALA A 709 10.66 21.57 -23.29
C ALA A 709 11.97 20.79 -23.16
N TYR A 710 12.04 19.63 -23.82
CA TYR A 710 13.17 18.72 -23.71
C TYR A 710 14.07 18.69 -24.96
N ASN A 711 13.85 19.63 -25.89
CA ASN A 711 14.58 19.73 -27.15
C ASN A 711 14.65 18.39 -27.93
N MET A 712 13.54 17.65 -27.95
CA MET A 712 13.46 16.33 -28.56
C MET A 712 13.05 16.40 -30.04
N SER A 713 13.73 15.62 -30.88
CA SER A 713 13.43 15.57 -32.31
C SER A 713 12.16 14.76 -32.63
N SER A 714 11.90 13.74 -31.82
CA SER A 714 10.77 12.82 -31.90
C SER A 714 10.41 12.32 -30.49
N LEU A 715 9.28 11.62 -30.36
CA LEU A 715 8.89 10.95 -29.12
C LEU A 715 9.07 9.42 -29.20
N ALA A 716 10.02 8.96 -30.00
CA ALA A 716 10.37 7.55 -30.09
C ALA A 716 11.00 7.06 -28.77
N PRO A 717 10.95 5.74 -28.48
CA PRO A 717 11.54 5.19 -27.25
C PRO A 717 13.02 5.54 -27.04
N ALA A 718 13.79 5.65 -28.13
CA ALA A 718 15.19 6.03 -28.08
C ALA A 718 15.42 7.49 -27.64
N ASP A 719 14.58 8.43 -28.11
CA ASP A 719 14.67 9.84 -27.69
C ASP A 719 14.30 9.99 -26.20
N TRP A 720 13.28 9.26 -25.73
CA TRP A 720 12.91 9.24 -24.30
C TRP A 720 14.00 8.61 -23.42
N HIS A 721 14.66 7.54 -23.90
CA HIS A 721 15.84 7.00 -23.24
C HIS A 721 16.97 8.04 -23.13
N GLN A 722 17.24 8.79 -24.21
CA GLN A 722 18.26 9.83 -24.20
C GLN A 722 17.93 10.96 -23.22
N LEU A 723 16.66 11.39 -23.13
CA LEU A 723 16.22 12.35 -22.13
C LEU A 723 16.48 11.81 -20.70
N TYR A 724 16.04 10.58 -20.42
CA TYR A 724 16.28 9.90 -19.14
C TYR A 724 17.77 9.87 -18.78
N ASP A 725 18.63 9.48 -19.72
CA ASP A 725 20.06 9.38 -19.47
C ASP A 725 20.70 10.74 -19.21
N SER A 726 20.30 11.76 -19.99
CA SER A 726 20.78 13.14 -19.83
C SER A 726 20.42 13.73 -18.48
N MET A 727 19.20 13.49 -17.97
CA MET A 727 18.73 13.99 -16.66
C MET A 727 19.54 13.45 -15.47
N LYS A 728 20.29 12.35 -15.63
CA LYS A 728 21.16 11.84 -14.56
C LYS A 728 22.32 12.79 -14.26
N SER A 729 22.89 13.40 -15.30
CA SER A 729 24.06 14.28 -15.19
C SER A 729 23.76 15.77 -15.38
N ASP A 730 22.63 16.11 -16.02
CA ASP A 730 22.20 17.50 -16.24
C ASP A 730 21.12 17.88 -15.21
N ASP A 731 21.53 18.59 -14.16
CA ASP A 731 20.64 19.04 -13.10
C ASP A 731 19.62 20.08 -13.59
N GLN A 732 19.96 20.95 -14.55
CA GLN A 732 19.03 21.97 -15.07
C GLN A 732 17.91 21.33 -15.90
N LEU A 733 18.27 20.33 -16.70
CA LEU A 733 17.29 19.53 -17.44
C LEU A 733 16.38 18.76 -16.48
N PHE A 734 16.94 18.16 -15.44
CA PHE A 734 16.14 17.48 -14.42
C PHE A 734 15.25 18.44 -13.63
N GLU A 735 15.73 19.63 -13.25
CA GLU A 735 14.90 20.66 -12.59
C GLU A 735 13.72 21.09 -13.48
N SER A 736 13.94 21.19 -14.79
CA SER A 736 12.85 21.46 -15.74
C SER A 736 11.82 20.32 -15.76
N TYR A 737 12.27 19.07 -15.83
CA TYR A 737 11.38 17.90 -15.72
C TYR A 737 10.64 17.85 -14.37
N TYR A 738 11.33 18.16 -13.27
CA TYR A 738 10.77 18.16 -11.93
C TYR A 738 9.63 19.17 -11.80
N ASN A 739 9.79 20.38 -12.35
CA ASN A 739 8.70 21.37 -12.40
C ASN A 739 7.48 20.86 -13.17
N HIS A 740 7.69 20.11 -14.26
CA HIS A 740 6.59 19.48 -15.00
C HIS A 740 5.94 18.34 -14.20
N TYR A 741 6.75 17.50 -13.55
CA TYR A 741 6.32 16.35 -12.73
C TYR A 741 5.25 16.74 -11.70
N HIS A 742 5.48 17.82 -10.94
CA HIS A 742 4.52 18.35 -9.96
C HIS A 742 3.64 19.49 -10.51
N ARG A 743 3.64 19.71 -11.84
CA ARG A 743 2.77 20.65 -12.57
C ARG A 743 2.85 22.08 -12.05
N TYR A 744 4.06 22.55 -11.76
CA TYR A 744 4.31 23.89 -11.20
C TYR A 744 3.53 24.18 -9.92
N SER A 745 3.17 23.12 -9.16
CA SER A 745 2.48 23.28 -7.87
C SER A 745 3.29 24.11 -6.88
N ASP A 746 2.62 25.07 -6.24
CA ASP A 746 3.22 25.90 -5.18
C ASP A 746 3.35 25.14 -3.84
N ALA A 747 2.61 24.05 -3.67
CA ALA A 747 2.60 23.25 -2.45
C ALA A 747 3.60 22.09 -2.47
N PHE A 748 4.06 21.67 -3.65
CA PHE A 748 5.08 20.63 -3.76
C PHE A 748 6.47 21.19 -3.42
N PRO A 749 7.38 20.42 -2.80
CA PRO A 749 8.72 20.89 -2.48
C PRO A 749 9.45 21.47 -3.70
N LYS A 750 9.81 22.76 -3.65
CA LYS A 750 10.48 23.46 -4.76
C LYS A 750 11.90 22.95 -5.02
N GLU A 751 12.61 22.57 -3.95
CA GLU A 751 13.93 21.97 -4.06
C GLU A 751 13.80 20.45 -4.06
N CYS A 752 14.35 19.80 -5.08
CA CYS A 752 14.40 18.35 -5.17
C CYS A 752 15.61 17.82 -4.41
N THR A 753 15.40 16.99 -3.40
CA THR A 753 16.50 16.32 -2.69
C THR A 753 17.16 15.27 -3.57
N ALA A 754 18.43 14.95 -3.31
CA ALA A 754 19.15 13.91 -4.07
C ALA A 754 18.44 12.54 -4.01
N ASP A 755 17.84 12.21 -2.86
CA ASP A 755 17.04 10.98 -2.70
C ASP A 755 15.78 11.01 -3.57
N LEU A 756 15.05 12.14 -3.61
CA LEU A 756 13.85 12.29 -4.45
C LEU A 756 14.21 12.24 -5.95
N LYS A 757 15.28 12.91 -6.36
CA LYS A 757 15.82 12.81 -7.74
C LYS A 757 16.09 11.36 -8.11
N THR A 758 16.78 10.63 -7.23
CA THR A 758 17.09 9.21 -7.45
C THR A 758 15.83 8.36 -7.56
N GLN A 759 14.82 8.58 -6.70
CA GLN A 759 13.55 7.85 -6.76
C GLN A 759 12.80 8.08 -8.08
N ILE A 760 12.68 9.34 -8.51
CA ILE A 760 12.01 9.72 -9.76
C ILE A 760 12.74 9.10 -10.96
N LEU A 761 14.07 9.22 -11.03
CA LEU A 761 14.85 8.66 -12.15
C LEU A 761 14.81 7.13 -12.19
N ASN A 762 14.84 6.45 -11.03
CA ASN A 762 14.79 4.99 -10.94
C ASN A 762 13.42 4.41 -11.34
N ALA A 763 12.36 5.21 -11.27
CA ALA A 763 11.03 4.78 -11.71
C ALA A 763 10.91 4.71 -13.24
N ILE A 764 11.72 5.48 -13.99
CA ILE A 764 11.58 5.63 -15.45
C ILE A 764 11.89 4.33 -16.23
N PRO A 765 13.06 3.69 -16.07
CA PRO A 765 13.41 2.54 -16.89
C PRO A 765 12.78 1.25 -16.38
N ILE A 766 11.99 0.58 -17.23
CA ILE A 766 11.32 -0.67 -16.90
C ILE A 766 12.02 -1.82 -17.62
N TYR A 767 12.82 -2.53 -16.84
CA TYR A 767 13.46 -3.78 -17.23
C TYR A 767 12.64 -4.98 -16.80
N ASN A 768 12.88 -6.12 -17.46
CA ASN A 768 12.33 -7.39 -17.05
C ASN A 768 12.73 -7.69 -15.58
N PRO A 769 11.78 -7.77 -14.64
CA PRO A 769 12.09 -8.00 -13.23
C PRO A 769 12.55 -9.43 -12.93
N ILE A 770 12.39 -10.36 -13.88
CA ILE A 770 12.71 -11.76 -13.70
C ILE A 770 13.96 -12.10 -14.52
N VAL A 771 15.06 -12.31 -13.81
CA VAL A 771 16.34 -12.80 -14.36
C VAL A 771 16.50 -14.27 -13.97
N CYS A 772 15.74 -15.16 -14.60
CA CYS A 772 15.94 -16.60 -14.44
C CYS A 772 17.05 -17.05 -15.40
N LYS A 773 18.27 -17.27 -14.88
CA LYS A 773 19.33 -17.92 -15.67
C LYS A 773 18.85 -19.32 -16.05
N LYS A 774 18.63 -19.57 -17.34
CA LYS A 774 18.50 -20.95 -17.82
C LYS A 774 19.82 -21.68 -17.48
N PRO A 775 19.80 -22.93 -16.99
CA PRO A 775 21.01 -23.64 -16.54
C PRO A 775 22.13 -23.82 -17.57
N ASN A 776 21.94 -23.39 -18.83
CA ASN A 776 22.88 -23.61 -19.94
C ASN A 776 23.55 -22.35 -20.51
N ASP A 777 23.27 -21.15 -20.01
CA ASP A 777 24.00 -19.95 -20.45
C ASP A 777 25.27 -19.75 -19.61
N SER A 778 26.26 -20.59 -19.86
CA SER A 778 27.64 -20.34 -19.47
C SER A 778 28.34 -19.52 -20.55
N MET A 779 28.31 -18.19 -20.45
CA MET A 779 29.45 -17.30 -20.71
C MET A 779 29.00 -15.83 -20.64
N PHE A 780 29.89 -15.01 -20.06
CA PHE A 780 29.79 -13.56 -19.83
C PHE A 780 29.03 -13.13 -18.57
N THR A 781 29.76 -13.21 -17.46
CA THR A 781 29.65 -12.24 -16.36
C THR A 781 29.91 -10.83 -16.88
N TYR A 782 28.88 -9.99 -16.92
CA TYR A 782 28.99 -8.54 -16.68
C TYR A 782 27.68 -8.01 -16.07
N PHE A 783 27.88 -7.33 -14.93
CA PHE A 783 27.01 -6.50 -14.08
C PHE A 783 25.83 -7.14 -13.36
#